data_AF-A0A0N4XE07-F1
#
_entry.id   AF-A0A0N4XE07-F1
#
_cell.length_a   1.000
_cell.length_b   1.000
_cell.length_c   1.000
_cell.angle_alpha   90.00
_cell.angle_beta   90.00
_cell.angle_gamma   90.00
#
_symmetry.space_group_name_H-M   'P 1'
#
loop_
_entity.id
_entity.type
_entity.pdbx_description
1 polymer ?
#
loop_
_entity_poly.entity_id
_entity_poly.type
_entity_poly.pdbx_seq_one_letter_code
_entity_poly.pdbx_strand_id
1 'polypeptide(L)'
;MKKGSAATVYMNQPDVRQALHIPDSVQPWLTFNAVMNAQYYNRSYFELDGELKFILTNFVYKTTNMRTLIYNGDADQVCNHLGDQWFIEELAANISLETHSFRRAWYYQTNATYQTQLAGFQKVFTNNLYLVTVKGSGHLVPMDRPAPALQMIYNFDQYIGTPLLLPITPTPLKPEYSGLGNCAETAYPAPSAMPPIPAVTIPAMEAEFADEVLLNTDPSNLTDKALADMITSLPGLTFSVTYRQFSGYLTSTVYPKNHLFYWFVESQNDPVNDPVVLWLNGGPGCSSIGGFFEELGPFHNNPDGQTLFENVYAWNKMANVLFLEAPVGVGFSYTDDTTYKWSDDTTADNNAQAIKYFFDEVFPNYKNNEFFVTGESYAGVYGPTLSERLVKMIDAGTLVLNFKGMAIGNGILSEYLQTDSMIPLMYGRGFTGLDDWQSLENACTEGNSNPVYYDYSNTTNLICAGASRAQLSKFDEEANSWYGSTDAFHGFPCFNDDAMPTYLNRPDVMEAIHAKLPHRRQCNLAYAQQRKYFDMSSTIHAIMSSATYTSNNMRLMFYNGDVDTVCQFLGDQWFIEAFVAERNLSVLYDRQPWNYQSAPQFLPTLAGYAKAWSQNVVQLTVKGSGHFVPMDRPAQALQMIVNFVKDQSNYSTPIFYVDTTPKPLLNAGTQNCSRKESDRIITMPGLNVSLTFKQYSGFLKGSDTHMLHYWLAEAEMVDPASAPLLLWLNGGPGSSSLEGLFFENGPFRISKDGQMVYKNPYAWNQFANVLYLESPVGVGYSYSTDGKLPQYSDDLTAAENFAALVDFFNLYPEYRTRPFYTTGESYAGVYIPTLSALLIQAIQAGTLNINYKGLAMGNGVWNKKTDMNSLFHLSYYHGQMTHQSVFYKISIFINYTTNTTHNTDNSTATT
;
A
#
# COMPACT_ATOMS: atom_id res chain seq x y z
N MET A 1 28.18 -2.68 -4.19
CA MET A 1 26.75 -2.45 -4.50
C MET A 1 25.94 -2.68 -3.24
N LYS A 2 25.30 -1.63 -2.71
CA LYS A 2 24.00 -1.62 -2.00
C LYS A 2 23.79 -0.21 -1.46
N LYS A 3 22.74 0.45 -1.94
CA LYS A 3 22.35 1.81 -1.56
C LYS A 3 21.37 1.72 -0.38
N GLY A 4 21.49 2.61 0.60
CA GLY A 4 20.70 2.58 1.84
C GLY A 4 19.24 3.00 1.64
N SER A 5 18.35 2.54 2.52
CA SER A 5 16.95 3.00 2.60
C SER A 5 16.87 4.45 3.13
N ALA A 6 15.73 5.13 2.99
CA ALA A 6 15.52 6.46 3.60
C ALA A 6 15.73 6.44 5.12
N ALA A 7 15.34 5.34 5.79
CA ALA A 7 15.65 5.12 7.19
C ALA A 7 17.16 5.00 7.44
N THR A 8 17.92 4.36 6.54
CA THR A 8 19.39 4.29 6.64
C THR A 8 20.02 5.67 6.57
N VAL A 9 19.50 6.55 5.71
CA VAL A 9 19.98 7.93 5.63
C VAL A 9 19.65 8.68 6.91
N TYR A 10 18.38 8.67 7.32
CA TYR A 10 17.88 9.37 8.51
C TYR A 10 18.61 8.94 9.79
N MET A 11 18.69 7.62 10.05
CA MET A 11 19.31 7.07 11.26
C MET A 11 20.81 7.36 11.36
N ASN A 12 21.48 7.63 10.23
CA ASN A 12 22.90 7.97 10.25
C ASN A 12 23.18 9.47 10.24
N GLN A 13 22.15 10.32 10.29
CA GLN A 13 22.36 11.75 10.48
C GLN A 13 22.95 12.00 11.89
N PRO A 14 23.95 12.88 12.05
CA PRO A 14 24.60 13.10 13.33
C PRO A 14 23.63 13.55 14.45
N ASP A 15 22.69 14.42 14.13
CA ASP A 15 21.67 14.91 15.05
C ASP A 15 20.64 13.85 15.42
N VAL A 16 20.30 12.93 14.50
CA VAL A 16 19.44 11.77 14.78
C VAL A 16 20.16 10.79 15.70
N ARG A 17 21.42 10.45 15.43
CA ARG A 17 22.24 9.60 16.30
C ARG A 17 22.36 10.19 17.70
N GLN A 18 22.57 11.50 17.79
CA GLN A 18 22.59 12.22 19.05
C GLN A 18 21.24 12.15 19.78
N ALA A 19 20.12 12.37 19.08
CA ALA A 19 18.78 12.28 19.66
C ALA A 19 18.46 10.89 20.23
N LEU A 20 19.09 9.85 19.67
CA LEU A 20 18.96 8.44 20.05
C LEU A 20 20.05 7.95 21.02
N HIS A 21 20.92 8.85 21.49
CA HIS A 21 22.00 8.54 22.43
C HIS A 21 22.98 7.48 21.88
N ILE A 22 23.22 7.51 20.57
CA ILE A 22 24.13 6.57 19.89
C ILE A 22 25.56 7.15 19.90
N PRO A 23 26.52 6.51 20.58
CA PRO A 23 27.90 6.99 20.57
C PRO A 23 28.49 7.01 19.16
N ASP A 24 29.31 8.02 18.84
CA ASP A 24 30.00 8.14 17.54
C ASP A 24 30.86 6.91 17.18
N SER A 25 31.31 6.18 18.20
CA SER A 25 32.09 4.95 18.05
C SER A 25 31.28 3.73 17.58
N VAL A 26 29.95 3.75 17.72
CA VAL A 26 29.06 2.66 17.29
C VAL A 26 28.88 2.71 15.78
N GLN A 27 28.80 1.54 15.12
CA GLN A 27 28.70 1.44 13.66
C GLN A 27 27.53 2.27 13.07
N PRO A 28 27.60 2.59 11.76
CA PRO A 28 26.43 3.10 11.05
C PRO A 28 25.27 2.11 11.10
N TRP A 29 24.06 2.63 11.28
CA TRP A 29 22.85 1.82 11.21
C TRP A 29 22.63 1.33 9.79
N LEU A 30 22.23 0.07 9.65
CA LEU A 30 21.78 -0.50 8.40
C LEU A 30 20.47 -1.22 8.67
N THR A 31 19.52 -1.09 7.75
CA THR A 31 18.27 -1.86 7.76
C THR A 31 18.58 -3.36 7.87
N PHE A 32 19.51 -3.86 7.04
CA PHE A 32 19.87 -5.27 7.02
C PHE A 32 21.39 -5.49 6.94
N ASN A 33 21.96 -6.21 7.91
CA ASN A 33 23.35 -6.65 7.89
C ASN A 33 23.51 -8.00 7.16
N ALA A 34 23.83 -7.92 5.88
CA ALA A 34 24.01 -9.10 5.03
C ALA A 34 25.21 -9.98 5.42
N VAL A 35 26.26 -9.41 6.04
CA VAL A 35 27.44 -10.16 6.47
C VAL A 35 27.09 -11.00 7.68
N MET A 36 26.40 -10.43 8.67
CA MET A 36 25.89 -11.17 9.82
C MET A 36 25.03 -12.34 9.37
N ASN A 37 24.03 -12.07 8.52
CA ASN A 37 23.12 -13.11 8.02
C ASN A 37 23.82 -14.22 7.21
N ALA A 38 24.84 -13.89 6.41
CA ALA A 38 25.45 -14.87 5.49
C ALA A 38 26.69 -15.59 6.03
N GLN A 39 27.44 -14.98 6.97
CA GLN A 39 28.77 -15.47 7.36
C GLN A 39 28.91 -15.77 8.86
N TYR A 40 28.08 -15.15 9.70
CA TYR A 40 28.18 -15.28 11.15
C TYR A 40 26.96 -15.95 11.78
N TYR A 41 25.95 -16.30 10.99
CA TYR A 41 24.71 -16.85 11.50
C TYR A 41 24.41 -18.22 10.90
N ASN A 42 24.26 -19.22 11.76
CA ASN A 42 23.91 -20.59 11.41
C ASN A 42 22.46 -20.90 11.80
N ARG A 43 21.58 -21.01 10.80
CA ARG A 43 20.16 -21.35 10.97
C ARG A 43 20.03 -22.80 11.43
N SER A 44 19.43 -22.99 12.60
CA SER A 44 19.32 -24.29 13.27
C SER A 44 17.91 -24.89 13.17
N TYR A 45 16.88 -24.06 12.97
CA TYR A 45 15.48 -24.50 12.82
C TYR A 45 14.96 -24.31 11.39
N PHE A 46 14.32 -25.35 10.85
CA PHE A 46 13.64 -25.36 9.55
C PHE A 46 12.16 -25.78 9.63
N GLU A 47 11.76 -26.33 10.78
CA GLU A 47 10.40 -26.76 11.14
C GLU A 47 10.20 -26.40 12.62
N LEU A 48 9.10 -25.72 12.95
CA LEU A 48 8.82 -25.17 14.30
C LEU A 48 7.70 -25.94 15.04
N ASP A 49 7.35 -27.14 14.56
CA ASP A 49 6.34 -28.00 15.17
C ASP A 49 6.74 -28.42 16.60
N GLY A 50 8.02 -28.66 16.84
CA GLY A 50 8.57 -29.01 18.16
C GLY A 50 8.35 -27.92 19.22
N GLU A 51 8.80 -26.70 18.94
CA GLU A 51 8.73 -25.56 19.86
C GLU A 51 7.28 -25.15 20.12
N LEU A 52 6.46 -25.06 19.08
CA LEU A 52 5.04 -24.73 19.24
C LEU A 52 4.30 -25.83 20.00
N LYS A 53 4.59 -27.11 19.74
CA LYS A 53 4.04 -28.22 20.53
C LYS A 53 4.44 -28.10 21.99
N PHE A 54 5.70 -27.79 22.29
CA PHE A 54 6.15 -27.56 23.66
C PHE A 54 5.33 -26.44 24.31
N ILE A 55 5.24 -25.27 23.68
CA ILE A 55 4.53 -24.10 24.22
C ILE A 55 3.05 -24.41 24.46
N LEU A 56 2.33 -24.86 23.44
CA LEU A 56 0.88 -25.07 23.47
C LEU A 56 0.45 -26.19 24.45
N THR A 57 1.34 -27.15 24.72
CA THR A 57 1.05 -28.25 25.65
C THR A 57 1.53 -27.99 27.08
N ASN A 58 2.36 -26.96 27.30
CA ASN A 58 3.00 -26.64 28.57
C ASN A 58 1.98 -26.26 29.67
N PHE A 59 2.32 -26.62 30.91
CA PHE A 59 1.51 -26.32 32.10
C PHE A 59 1.34 -24.81 32.34
N VAL A 60 2.39 -23.99 32.20
CA VAL A 60 2.31 -22.54 32.39
C VAL A 60 1.39 -21.92 31.35
N TYR A 61 1.52 -22.32 30.09
CA TYR A 61 0.65 -21.83 29.01
C TYR A 61 -0.83 -22.05 29.33
N LYS A 62 -1.19 -23.28 29.73
CA LYS A 62 -2.58 -23.64 30.06
C LYS A 62 -3.09 -22.96 31.33
N THR A 63 -2.29 -22.92 32.40
CA THR A 63 -2.74 -22.42 33.71
C THR A 63 -2.76 -20.91 33.83
N THR A 64 -1.97 -20.20 33.03
CA THR A 64 -1.96 -18.73 33.00
C THR A 64 -2.85 -18.15 31.89
N ASN A 65 -3.58 -19.02 31.17
CA ASN A 65 -4.47 -18.69 30.05
C ASN A 65 -3.73 -17.90 28.96
N MET A 66 -2.55 -18.38 28.56
CA MET A 66 -1.78 -17.79 27.48
C MET A 66 -2.49 -17.95 26.13
N ARG A 67 -2.09 -17.13 25.16
CA ARG A 67 -2.66 -17.12 23.80
C ARG A 67 -1.56 -17.07 22.75
N THR A 68 -1.87 -17.64 21.60
CA THR A 68 -1.00 -17.65 20.42
C THR A 68 -1.77 -17.11 19.24
N LEU A 69 -1.28 -16.03 18.62
CA LEU A 69 -1.82 -15.48 17.38
C LEU A 69 -0.83 -15.71 16.24
N ILE A 70 -1.26 -16.44 15.22
CA ILE A 70 -0.58 -16.56 13.93
C ILE A 70 -1.38 -15.70 12.96
N TYR A 71 -0.75 -14.69 12.37
CA TYR A 71 -1.40 -13.82 11.40
C TYR A 71 -0.60 -13.71 10.11
N ASN A 72 -1.28 -13.64 8.96
CA ASN A 72 -0.65 -13.57 7.65
C ASN A 72 -1.30 -12.53 6.76
N GLY A 73 -0.49 -11.83 5.99
CA GLY A 73 -0.98 -11.12 4.83
C GLY A 73 -1.45 -12.09 3.75
N ASP A 74 -2.65 -11.87 3.21
CA ASP A 74 -3.24 -12.73 2.18
C ASP A 74 -2.50 -12.65 0.82
N ALA A 75 -1.73 -11.59 0.58
CA ALA A 75 -0.93 -11.36 -0.61
C ALA A 75 0.57 -11.67 -0.42
N ASP A 76 0.99 -12.18 0.75
CA ASP A 76 2.37 -12.58 0.97
C ASP A 76 2.73 -13.85 0.20
N GLN A 77 3.87 -13.81 -0.47
CA GLN A 77 4.43 -14.91 -1.24
C GLN A 77 5.74 -15.46 -0.64
N VAL A 78 6.30 -14.79 0.38
CA VAL A 78 7.53 -15.21 1.06
C VAL A 78 7.20 -16.23 2.15
N CYS A 79 6.28 -15.86 3.06
CA CYS A 79 5.79 -16.70 4.15
C CYS A 79 4.27 -16.75 4.07
N ASN A 80 3.81 -17.48 3.07
CA ASN A 80 2.46 -17.28 2.53
C ASN A 80 1.38 -17.90 3.42
N HIS A 81 0.22 -17.25 3.45
CA HIS A 81 -0.89 -17.64 4.32
C HIS A 81 -1.42 -19.07 4.08
N LEU A 82 -1.28 -19.62 2.87
CA LEU A 82 -1.69 -21.00 2.58
C LEU A 82 -0.73 -22.01 3.21
N GLY A 83 0.58 -21.76 3.12
CA GLY A 83 1.62 -22.57 3.76
C GLY A 83 1.45 -22.62 5.29
N ASP A 84 1.29 -21.46 5.91
CA ASP A 84 1.07 -21.33 7.36
C ASP A 84 -0.23 -22.01 7.79
N GLN A 85 -1.31 -21.82 7.03
CA GLN A 85 -2.57 -22.48 7.32
C GLN A 85 -2.44 -24.01 7.30
N TRP A 86 -1.80 -24.57 6.27
CA TRP A 86 -1.60 -26.02 6.17
C TRP A 86 -0.79 -26.55 7.36
N PHE A 87 0.29 -25.86 7.73
CA PHE A 87 1.14 -26.23 8.86
C PHE A 87 0.38 -26.19 10.21
N ILE A 88 -0.33 -25.11 10.49
CA ILE A 88 -1.05 -24.93 11.76
C ILE A 88 -2.21 -25.92 11.89
N GLU A 89 -2.93 -26.20 10.81
CA GLU A 89 -4.00 -27.21 10.80
C GLU A 89 -3.46 -28.62 11.06
N GLU A 90 -2.30 -28.97 10.49
CA GLU A 90 -1.61 -30.23 10.75
C GLU A 90 -1.13 -30.34 12.21
N LEU A 91 -0.47 -29.29 12.73
CA LEU A 91 -0.02 -29.25 14.13
C LEU A 91 -1.20 -29.38 15.11
N ALA A 92 -2.29 -28.65 14.86
CA ALA A 92 -3.49 -28.68 15.68
C ALA A 92 -4.09 -30.10 15.73
N ALA A 93 -4.16 -30.79 14.59
CA ALA A 93 -4.60 -32.19 14.54
C ALA A 93 -3.65 -33.11 15.32
N ASN A 94 -2.34 -32.95 15.16
CA ASN A 94 -1.31 -33.78 15.81
C ASN A 94 -1.30 -33.68 17.33
N ILE A 95 -1.72 -32.55 17.91
CA ILE A 95 -1.84 -32.37 19.36
C ILE A 95 -3.30 -32.40 19.85
N SER A 96 -4.21 -32.84 18.98
CA SER A 96 -5.65 -33.02 19.27
C SER A 96 -6.37 -31.74 19.74
N LEU A 97 -6.06 -30.59 19.12
CA LEU A 97 -6.88 -29.39 19.27
C LEU A 97 -8.16 -29.51 18.45
N GLU A 98 -9.28 -29.08 19.01
CA GLU A 98 -10.56 -29.00 18.32
C GLU A 98 -10.72 -27.61 17.69
N THR A 99 -11.49 -27.50 16.60
CA THR A 99 -11.85 -26.20 16.04
C THR A 99 -12.93 -25.56 16.90
N HIS A 100 -12.60 -24.48 17.60
CA HIS A 100 -13.54 -23.70 18.41
C HIS A 100 -14.38 -22.75 17.54
N SER A 101 -13.77 -22.15 16.51
CA SER A 101 -14.45 -21.32 15.50
C SER A 101 -13.93 -21.67 14.12
N PHE A 102 -14.85 -22.11 13.24
CA PHE A 102 -14.56 -22.27 11.81
C PHE A 102 -14.22 -20.92 11.16
N ARG A 103 -13.63 -20.99 9.95
CA ARG A 103 -13.18 -19.81 9.19
C ARG A 103 -14.35 -18.86 8.98
N ARG A 104 -14.18 -17.62 9.43
CA ARG A 104 -15.18 -16.55 9.29
C ARG A 104 -14.49 -15.22 9.05
N ALA A 105 -15.20 -14.30 8.39
CA ALA A 105 -14.72 -12.92 8.26
C ALA A 105 -14.56 -12.28 9.64
N TRP A 106 -13.55 -11.43 9.79
CA TRP A 106 -13.46 -10.47 10.87
C TRP A 106 -13.35 -9.07 10.27
N TYR A 107 -13.88 -8.11 11.01
CA TYR A 107 -14.07 -6.75 10.53
C TYR A 107 -13.32 -5.79 11.44
N TYR A 108 -12.87 -4.67 10.87
CA TYR A 108 -12.25 -3.59 11.61
C TYR A 108 -13.06 -2.30 11.42
N GLN A 109 -12.99 -1.44 12.43
CA GLN A 109 -13.66 -0.16 12.44
C GLN A 109 -12.86 0.75 13.37
N THR A 110 -12.34 1.85 12.83
CA THR A 110 -11.50 2.81 13.56
C THR A 110 -12.31 3.94 14.20
N ASN A 111 -13.59 4.11 13.82
CA ASN A 111 -14.49 5.13 14.34
C ASN A 111 -15.95 4.63 14.36
N ALA A 112 -16.70 4.95 15.42
CA ALA A 112 -18.10 4.56 15.59
C ALA A 112 -19.03 5.08 14.50
N THR A 113 -18.66 6.16 13.80
CA THR A 113 -19.43 6.70 12.67
C THR A 113 -19.10 6.05 11.33
N TYR A 114 -17.97 5.33 11.21
CA TYR A 114 -17.59 4.65 9.98
C TYR A 114 -18.23 3.26 9.89
N GLN A 115 -18.49 2.78 8.68
CA GLN A 115 -18.91 1.39 8.49
C GLN A 115 -17.76 0.43 8.83
N THR A 116 -18.09 -0.74 9.38
CA THR A 116 -17.15 -1.85 9.57
C THR A 116 -16.65 -2.33 8.21
N GLN A 117 -15.33 -2.40 8.04
CA GLN A 117 -14.72 -2.91 6.81
C GLN A 117 -14.17 -4.33 7.02
N LEU A 118 -14.14 -5.13 5.95
CA LEU A 118 -13.51 -6.45 5.98
C LEU A 118 -12.02 -6.31 6.29
N ALA A 119 -11.60 -6.91 7.40
CA ALA A 119 -10.21 -6.91 7.83
C ALA A 119 -9.48 -8.19 7.38
N GLY A 120 -10.20 -9.30 7.27
CA GLY A 120 -9.70 -10.57 6.75
C GLY A 120 -10.51 -11.75 7.29
N PHE A 121 -9.87 -12.92 7.44
CA PHE A 121 -10.52 -14.14 7.92
C PHE A 121 -9.83 -14.71 9.14
N GLN A 122 -10.58 -15.34 10.04
CA GLN A 122 -10.02 -15.96 11.24
C GLN A 122 -10.56 -17.37 11.46
N LYS A 123 -9.71 -18.25 11.99
CA LYS A 123 -10.02 -19.59 12.50
C LYS A 123 -9.44 -19.72 13.90
N VAL A 124 -10.19 -20.32 14.82
CA VAL A 124 -9.77 -20.44 16.24
C VAL A 124 -9.84 -21.90 16.66
N PHE A 125 -8.76 -22.39 17.26
CA PHE A 125 -8.67 -23.72 17.85
C PHE A 125 -8.79 -23.64 19.38
N THR A 126 -9.02 -24.78 20.03
CA THR A 126 -8.90 -24.88 21.50
C THR A 126 -7.49 -24.52 21.97
N ASN A 127 -7.33 -24.22 23.27
CA ASN A 127 -6.09 -23.69 23.85
C ASN A 127 -5.64 -22.32 23.27
N ASN A 128 -6.61 -21.48 22.86
CA ASN A 128 -6.38 -20.10 22.43
C ASN A 128 -5.36 -19.94 21.29
N LEU A 129 -5.37 -20.85 20.32
CA LEU A 129 -4.58 -20.74 19.09
C LEU A 129 -5.44 -20.10 17.99
N TYR A 130 -5.03 -18.91 17.55
CA TYR A 130 -5.71 -18.12 16.53
C TYR A 130 -4.90 -18.14 15.24
N LEU A 131 -5.57 -18.42 14.13
CA LEU A 131 -5.02 -18.28 12.78
C LEU A 131 -5.82 -17.20 12.04
N VAL A 132 -5.16 -16.12 11.64
CA VAL A 132 -5.80 -14.92 11.09
C VAL A 132 -5.16 -14.54 9.76
N THR A 133 -5.94 -14.25 8.74
CA THR A 133 -5.47 -13.54 7.56
C THR A 133 -5.88 -12.07 7.64
N VAL A 134 -5.02 -11.20 7.12
CA VAL A 134 -5.29 -9.77 6.95
C VAL A 134 -5.41 -9.50 5.46
N LYS A 135 -6.61 -9.10 5.04
CA LYS A 135 -6.97 -8.90 3.64
C LYS A 135 -6.23 -7.69 3.08
N GLY A 136 -5.65 -7.88 1.90
CA GLY A 136 -4.88 -6.87 1.20
C GLY A 136 -3.55 -6.59 1.87
N SER A 137 -2.86 -7.60 2.40
CA SER A 137 -1.58 -7.39 3.07
C SER A 137 -0.52 -8.33 2.49
N GLY A 138 0.69 -7.82 2.27
CA GLY A 138 1.87 -8.58 1.90
C GLY A 138 2.62 -9.11 3.13
N HIS A 139 3.96 -9.16 3.03
CA HIS A 139 4.82 -9.77 4.04
C HIS A 139 4.82 -9.02 5.38
N LEU A 140 4.74 -7.69 5.34
CA LEU A 140 4.82 -6.83 6.53
C LEU A 140 3.42 -6.33 6.89
N VAL A 141 2.63 -7.14 7.60
CA VAL A 141 1.20 -6.85 7.83
C VAL A 141 0.90 -5.50 8.49
N PRO A 142 1.57 -5.09 9.57
CA PRO A 142 1.31 -3.79 10.18
C PRO A 142 1.82 -2.63 9.33
N MET A 143 2.75 -2.88 8.39
CA MET A 143 2.99 -1.95 7.30
C MET A 143 1.74 -1.98 6.42
N ASP A 144 1.49 -3.02 5.63
CA ASP A 144 0.51 -3.05 4.53
C ASP A 144 -0.96 -2.78 4.91
N ARG A 145 -1.38 -3.10 6.14
CA ARG A 145 -2.74 -2.90 6.64
C ARG A 145 -2.72 -2.43 8.10
N PRO A 146 -2.32 -1.18 8.38
CA PRO A 146 -1.95 -0.75 9.72
C PRO A 146 -3.15 -0.63 10.67
N ALA A 147 -4.31 -0.16 10.17
CA ALA A 147 -5.53 -0.08 10.97
C ALA A 147 -6.10 -1.47 11.35
N PRO A 148 -6.29 -2.41 10.39
CA PRO A 148 -6.60 -3.80 10.74
C PRO A 148 -5.58 -4.43 11.68
N ALA A 149 -4.28 -4.24 11.45
CA ALA A 149 -3.23 -4.80 12.28
C ALA A 149 -3.28 -4.28 13.72
N LEU A 150 -3.50 -2.97 13.91
CA LEU A 150 -3.68 -2.37 15.23
C LEU A 150 -4.89 -2.94 15.97
N GLN A 151 -6.05 -3.02 15.31
CA GLN A 151 -7.24 -3.60 15.94
C GLN A 151 -7.05 -5.09 16.23
N MET A 152 -6.40 -5.83 15.34
CA MET A 152 -6.09 -7.25 15.53
C MET A 152 -5.25 -7.46 16.80
N ILE A 153 -4.15 -6.71 16.96
CA ILE A 153 -3.29 -6.87 18.14
C ILE A 153 -3.98 -6.35 19.42
N TYR A 154 -4.81 -5.31 19.32
CA TYR A 154 -5.62 -4.82 20.44
C TYR A 154 -6.64 -5.87 20.91
N ASN A 155 -7.35 -6.51 19.97
CA ASN A 155 -8.30 -7.59 20.28
C ASN A 155 -7.59 -8.82 20.83
N PHE A 156 -6.40 -9.11 20.31
CA PHE A 156 -5.52 -10.13 20.86
C PHE A 156 -5.07 -9.83 22.29
N ASP A 157 -5.03 -8.59 22.75
CA ASP A 157 -4.78 -8.24 24.15
C ASP A 157 -6.07 -8.28 24.99
N GLN A 158 -7.13 -7.60 24.55
CA GLN A 158 -8.33 -7.32 25.37
C GLN A 158 -9.28 -8.50 25.60
N TYR A 159 -9.08 -9.65 24.93
CA TYR A 159 -9.96 -10.83 25.04
C TYR A 159 -11.39 -10.60 24.47
N ILE A 160 -11.60 -9.57 23.64
CA ILE A 160 -12.91 -9.20 23.09
C ILE A 160 -12.77 -8.91 21.58
N GLY A 161 -13.76 -9.33 20.77
CA GLY A 161 -13.83 -9.02 19.34
C GLY A 161 -14.47 -7.67 19.00
N THR A 162 -14.33 -6.67 19.88
CA THR A 162 -14.94 -5.34 19.72
C THR A 162 -14.05 -4.42 18.88
N PRO A 163 -14.62 -3.50 18.09
CA PRO A 163 -13.87 -2.45 17.41
C PRO A 163 -13.00 -1.61 18.34
N LEU A 164 -11.79 -1.25 17.90
CA LEU A 164 -10.96 -0.25 18.55
C LEU A 164 -11.32 1.13 17.98
N LEU A 165 -12.03 1.94 18.77
CA LEU A 165 -12.40 3.28 18.37
C LEU A 165 -11.30 4.27 18.76
N LEU A 166 -10.60 4.82 17.78
CA LEU A 166 -9.58 5.84 18.01
C LEU A 166 -10.27 7.22 18.14
N PRO A 167 -9.99 7.98 19.22
CA PRO A 167 -10.41 9.38 19.30
C PRO A 167 -9.85 10.20 18.14
N ILE A 168 -10.73 10.83 17.36
CA ILE A 168 -10.37 11.75 16.25
C ILE A 168 -9.90 13.13 16.72
N THR A 169 -9.94 13.40 18.03
CA THR A 169 -9.46 14.68 18.59
C THR A 169 -8.06 14.47 19.18
N PRO A 170 -7.02 15.17 18.68
CA PRO A 170 -5.71 15.17 19.31
C PRO A 170 -5.86 15.57 20.78
N THR A 171 -5.51 14.67 21.69
CA THR A 171 -5.53 14.99 23.11
C THR A 171 -4.44 16.03 23.37
N PRO A 172 -4.75 17.17 24.02
CA PRO A 172 -3.73 18.14 24.40
C PRO A 172 -2.62 17.46 25.20
N LEU A 173 -1.38 17.95 25.06
CA LEU A 173 -0.26 17.54 25.89
C LEU A 173 -0.71 17.55 27.36
N LYS A 174 -0.63 16.41 28.07
CA LYS A 174 -0.97 16.39 29.50
C LYS A 174 -0.04 17.37 30.24
N PRO A 175 -0.51 18.06 31.30
CA PRO A 175 0.30 19.04 32.03
C PRO A 175 1.62 18.49 32.57
N GLU A 176 1.68 17.19 32.87
CA GLU A 176 2.90 16.47 33.26
C GLU A 176 3.98 16.37 32.17
N TYR A 177 3.67 16.78 30.93
CA TYR A 177 4.59 16.84 29.78
C TYR A 177 5.01 18.27 29.43
N SER A 178 4.58 19.28 30.20
CA SER A 178 5.03 20.67 30.05
C SER A 178 6.31 20.93 30.85
N GLY A 179 7.38 21.32 30.15
CA GLY A 179 8.72 21.57 30.71
C GLY A 179 9.76 20.61 30.12
N LEU A 180 10.27 20.94 28.93
CA LEU A 180 11.18 20.07 28.18
C LEU A 180 12.64 20.41 28.41
N GLY A 181 13.44 19.36 28.57
CA GLY A 181 14.84 19.46 28.22
C GLY A 181 15.69 18.19 27.99
N ASN A 182 16.89 18.40 27.38
CA ASN A 182 18.18 17.69 27.19
C ASN A 182 18.98 17.33 28.45
N CYS A 183 18.78 16.11 28.92
CA CYS A 183 19.74 15.37 29.72
C CYS A 183 21.10 15.21 29.02
N ALA A 184 22.19 15.17 29.79
CA ALA A 184 23.50 14.76 29.32
C ALA A 184 23.43 13.27 28.97
N GLU A 185 24.06 12.90 27.86
CA GLU A 185 24.03 11.53 27.31
C GLU A 185 24.46 10.48 28.36
N THR A 186 23.77 9.35 28.35
CA THR A 186 24.19 8.15 29.10
C THR A 186 25.53 7.67 28.55
N ALA A 187 26.58 7.60 29.39
CA ALA A 187 27.86 7.05 28.97
C ALA A 187 27.78 5.51 28.84
N TYR A 188 28.01 4.99 27.63
CA TYR A 188 28.15 3.56 27.36
C TYR A 188 29.64 3.16 27.19
N PRO A 189 30.03 1.91 27.49
CA PRO A 189 31.37 1.41 27.21
C PRO A 189 31.70 1.52 25.71
N ALA A 190 32.89 1.98 25.36
CA ALA A 190 33.27 2.12 23.95
C ALA A 190 33.30 0.73 23.26
N PRO A 191 32.79 0.62 22.01
CA PRO A 191 32.97 -0.57 21.19
C PRO A 191 34.46 -0.80 20.91
N SER A 192 34.87 -2.06 20.86
CA SER A 192 36.18 -2.43 20.31
C SER A 192 36.08 -2.59 18.79
N ALA A 193 37.16 -2.31 18.08
CA ALA A 193 37.21 -2.46 16.63
C ALA A 193 36.88 -3.91 16.23
N MET A 194 35.78 -4.09 15.49
CA MET A 194 35.41 -5.38 14.90
C MET A 194 36.42 -5.78 13.81
N PRO A 195 36.56 -7.09 13.47
CA PRO A 195 37.29 -7.52 12.29
C PRO A 195 36.81 -6.72 11.07
N PRO A 196 37.70 -6.32 10.15
CA PRO A 196 37.35 -5.40 9.07
C PRO A 196 36.24 -5.99 8.20
N ILE A 197 35.02 -5.49 8.43
CA ILE A 197 33.94 -5.50 7.47
C ILE A 197 34.31 -4.41 6.46
N PRO A 198 34.47 -4.68 5.16
CA PRO A 198 34.86 -3.66 4.20
C PRO A 198 33.86 -2.50 4.25
N ALA A 199 34.32 -1.37 4.78
CA ALA A 199 33.54 -0.14 4.85
C ALA A 199 33.32 0.38 3.44
N VAL A 200 32.06 0.65 3.11
CA VAL A 200 31.71 1.43 1.93
C VAL A 200 31.87 2.89 2.32
N THR A 201 32.77 3.60 1.65
CA THR A 201 32.87 5.06 1.71
C THR A 201 31.55 5.65 1.22
N ILE A 202 30.86 6.38 2.10
CA ILE A 202 29.70 7.20 1.72
C ILE A 202 30.22 8.40 0.93
N PRO A 203 29.82 8.63 -0.33
CA PRO A 203 30.16 9.86 -1.03
C PRO A 203 29.39 11.02 -0.39
N ALA A 204 30.09 12.12 -0.11
CA ALA A 204 29.44 13.40 0.11
C ALA A 204 28.75 13.83 -1.20
N MET A 205 27.46 14.14 -1.14
CA MET A 205 26.74 14.80 -2.23
C MET A 205 27.01 16.31 -2.10
N GLU A 206 27.82 16.84 -3.01
CA GLU A 206 27.73 18.26 -3.35
C GLU A 206 26.46 18.47 -4.18
N ALA A 207 25.62 19.40 -3.74
CA ALA A 207 24.44 19.83 -4.47
C ALA A 207 24.83 20.96 -5.43
N GLU A 208 24.70 20.73 -6.73
CA GLU A 208 24.52 21.82 -7.70
C GLU A 208 23.03 22.18 -7.72
N PHE A 209 22.73 23.40 -7.30
CA PHE A 209 21.42 24.01 -7.48
C PHE A 209 21.26 24.39 -8.95
N ALA A 210 20.30 23.77 -9.65
CA ALA A 210 19.79 24.29 -10.90
C ALA A 210 18.73 25.37 -10.57
N ASP A 211 18.88 26.54 -11.19
CA ASP A 211 17.95 27.67 -11.04
C ASP A 211 16.52 27.27 -11.42
N GLU A 212 15.55 27.66 -10.59
CA GLU A 212 14.11 27.57 -10.88
C GLU A 212 13.79 28.33 -12.18
N VAL A 213 13.52 27.60 -13.25
CA VAL A 213 12.98 28.16 -14.48
C VAL A 213 11.48 28.38 -14.27
N LEU A 214 11.10 29.62 -13.91
CA LEU A 214 9.72 30.08 -13.93
C LEU A 214 9.21 30.07 -15.39
N LEU A 215 8.43 29.06 -15.76
CA LEU A 215 7.86 28.92 -17.10
C LEU A 215 6.55 29.73 -17.25
N ASN A 216 6.65 30.74 -18.11
CA ASN A 216 5.60 31.52 -18.79
C ASN A 216 4.50 32.16 -17.92
N THR A 217 4.82 33.29 -17.30
CA THR A 217 3.91 34.13 -16.51
C THR A 217 3.09 35.14 -17.32
N ASP A 218 3.19 35.19 -18.65
CA ASP A 218 2.53 36.26 -19.42
C ASP A 218 1.00 36.04 -19.52
N PRO A 219 0.18 36.82 -18.79
CA PRO A 219 -1.27 36.68 -18.81
C PRO A 219 -1.88 37.12 -20.15
N SER A 220 -1.12 37.81 -21.02
CA SER A 220 -1.62 38.26 -22.34
C SER A 220 -1.96 37.10 -23.28
N ASN A 221 -1.49 35.89 -22.97
CA ASN A 221 -1.78 34.69 -23.73
C ASN A 221 -3.10 34.03 -23.30
N LEU A 222 -3.71 34.44 -22.19
CA LEU A 222 -4.96 33.88 -21.71
C LEU A 222 -6.15 34.61 -22.31
N THR A 223 -7.23 33.87 -22.57
CA THR A 223 -8.52 34.48 -22.95
C THR A 223 -9.14 35.20 -21.75
N ASP A 224 -10.07 36.12 -22.00
CA ASP A 224 -10.84 36.76 -20.92
C ASP A 224 -11.54 35.72 -20.03
N LYS A 225 -11.99 34.60 -20.62
CA LYS A 225 -12.61 33.50 -19.87
C LYS A 225 -11.60 32.76 -18.99
N ALA A 226 -10.41 32.46 -19.50
CA ALA A 226 -9.37 31.82 -18.70
C ALA A 226 -8.87 32.73 -17.58
N LEU A 227 -8.71 34.04 -17.84
CA LEU A 227 -8.37 35.02 -16.80
C LEU A 227 -9.44 35.10 -15.70
N ALA A 228 -10.71 35.07 -16.07
CA ALA A 228 -11.82 35.08 -15.12
C ALA A 228 -11.91 33.78 -14.28
N ASP A 229 -11.38 32.67 -14.79
CA ASP A 229 -11.36 31.38 -14.09
C ASP A 229 -10.07 31.15 -13.29
N MET A 230 -9.09 32.06 -13.35
CA MET A 230 -7.77 31.86 -12.75
C MET A 230 -7.83 31.95 -11.21
N ILE A 231 -7.35 30.90 -10.54
CA ILE A 231 -7.23 30.87 -9.08
C ILE A 231 -5.92 31.58 -8.70
N THR A 232 -6.03 32.78 -8.14
CA THR A 232 -4.86 33.60 -7.75
C THR A 232 -4.35 33.33 -6.33
N SER A 233 -5.24 32.86 -5.46
CA SER A 233 -4.91 32.47 -4.08
C SER A 233 -5.87 31.36 -3.66
N LEU A 234 -5.32 30.28 -3.10
CA LEU A 234 -6.10 29.16 -2.59
C LEU A 234 -5.88 29.04 -1.07
N PRO A 235 -6.92 29.15 -0.23
CA PRO A 235 -6.78 29.06 1.22
C PRO A 235 -6.16 27.74 1.70
N GLY A 236 -5.38 27.76 2.78
CA GLY A 236 -4.92 26.53 3.43
C GLY A 236 -3.65 25.89 2.89
N LEU A 237 -3.08 26.34 1.77
CA LEU A 237 -1.78 25.85 1.27
C LEU A 237 -0.67 25.99 2.34
N THR A 238 -0.01 24.88 2.70
CA THR A 238 1.15 24.88 3.62
C THR A 238 2.49 25.04 2.90
N PHE A 239 2.46 25.29 1.59
CA PHE A 239 3.61 25.42 0.71
C PHE A 239 3.30 26.38 -0.46
N SER A 240 4.33 26.89 -1.13
CA SER A 240 4.16 27.78 -2.28
C SER A 240 3.90 27.00 -3.58
N VAL A 241 2.86 27.38 -4.32
CA VAL A 241 2.53 26.85 -5.65
C VAL A 241 3.25 27.68 -6.73
N THR A 242 3.84 27.01 -7.71
CA THR A 242 4.70 27.61 -8.77
C THR A 242 4.09 27.53 -10.18
N TYR A 243 2.88 27.00 -10.32
CA TYR A 243 2.15 26.81 -11.58
C TYR A 243 0.77 27.46 -11.51
N ARG A 244 0.18 27.79 -12.66
CA ARG A 244 -1.18 28.33 -12.71
C ARG A 244 -2.22 27.22 -12.54
N GLN A 245 -3.36 27.61 -12.00
CA GLN A 245 -4.53 26.77 -11.88
C GLN A 245 -5.80 27.59 -12.12
N PHE A 246 -6.79 26.95 -12.72
CA PHE A 246 -8.01 27.56 -13.20
C PHE A 246 -9.19 26.69 -12.80
N SER A 247 -10.30 27.31 -12.42
CA SER A 247 -11.54 26.60 -12.15
C SER A 247 -12.73 27.44 -12.53
N GLY A 248 -13.79 26.78 -12.98
CA GLY A 248 -14.99 27.42 -13.46
C GLY A 248 -15.89 26.45 -14.18
N TYR A 249 -16.69 26.96 -15.11
CA TYR A 249 -17.70 26.16 -15.81
C TYR A 249 -17.50 26.16 -17.33
N LEU A 250 -17.58 24.98 -17.94
CA LEU A 250 -17.67 24.77 -19.38
C LEU A 250 -19.14 24.68 -19.78
N THR A 251 -19.59 25.62 -20.61
CA THR A 251 -20.98 25.71 -21.08
C THR A 251 -20.99 25.74 -22.60
N SER A 252 -21.23 24.59 -23.23
CA SER A 252 -21.22 24.50 -24.69
C SER A 252 -22.46 25.16 -25.30
N THR A 253 -22.33 25.64 -26.54
CA THR A 253 -23.46 26.21 -27.29
C THR A 253 -24.52 25.17 -27.64
N VAL A 254 -24.16 23.89 -27.70
CA VAL A 254 -25.08 22.76 -27.95
C VAL A 254 -25.90 22.42 -26.70
N TYR A 255 -25.30 22.53 -25.51
CA TYR A 255 -25.94 22.32 -24.21
C TYR A 255 -25.90 23.60 -23.36
N PRO A 256 -26.59 24.69 -23.78
CA PRO A 256 -26.43 26.02 -23.17
C PRO A 256 -26.93 26.12 -21.73
N LYS A 257 -27.70 25.12 -21.26
CA LYS A 257 -28.21 25.02 -19.89
C LYS A 257 -27.37 24.11 -19.00
N ASN A 258 -26.37 23.42 -19.55
CA ASN A 258 -25.52 22.51 -18.78
C ASN A 258 -24.17 23.17 -18.52
N HIS A 259 -23.79 23.21 -17.24
CA HIS A 259 -22.57 23.85 -16.77
C HIS A 259 -21.72 22.79 -16.09
N LEU A 260 -20.70 22.28 -16.80
CA LEU A 260 -19.76 21.31 -16.24
C LEU A 260 -18.63 22.04 -15.54
N PHE A 261 -18.47 21.81 -14.24
CA PHE A 261 -17.35 22.33 -13.47
C PHE A 261 -16.06 21.65 -13.90
N TYR A 262 -15.00 22.44 -14.00
CA TYR A 262 -13.66 21.94 -14.28
C TYR A 262 -12.65 22.57 -13.33
N TRP A 263 -11.57 21.83 -13.07
CA TRP A 263 -10.36 22.35 -12.46
C TRP A 263 -9.18 21.96 -13.34
N PHE A 264 -8.50 22.95 -13.90
CA PHE A 264 -7.34 22.78 -14.78
C PHE A 264 -6.07 23.24 -14.07
N VAL A 265 -5.05 22.39 -14.02
CA VAL A 265 -3.74 22.69 -13.41
C VAL A 265 -2.67 22.56 -14.48
N GLU A 266 -1.87 23.61 -14.63
CA GLU A 266 -0.77 23.62 -15.60
C GLU A 266 0.36 22.68 -15.17
N SER A 267 1.16 22.24 -16.17
CA SER A 267 2.37 21.45 -15.93
C SER A 267 3.36 22.23 -15.06
N GLN A 268 3.97 21.57 -14.08
CA GLN A 268 5.08 22.11 -13.29
C GLN A 268 6.41 22.10 -14.07
N ASN A 269 6.46 21.36 -15.19
CA ASN A 269 7.61 21.31 -16.09
C ASN A 269 7.46 22.39 -17.17
N ASP A 270 6.89 22.10 -18.34
CA ASP A 270 6.74 23.05 -19.44
C ASP A 270 5.28 23.10 -19.92
N PRO A 271 4.42 23.94 -19.31
CA PRO A 271 2.99 23.93 -19.60
C PRO A 271 2.66 24.26 -21.04
N VAL A 272 3.52 24.99 -21.77
CA VAL A 272 3.27 25.34 -23.17
C VAL A 272 3.39 24.12 -24.08
N ASN A 273 4.35 23.24 -23.82
CA ASN A 273 4.66 22.09 -24.70
C ASN A 273 4.22 20.75 -24.14
N ASP A 274 4.00 20.64 -22.83
CA ASP A 274 3.55 19.41 -22.19
C ASP A 274 2.12 19.04 -22.58
N PRO A 275 1.78 17.74 -22.58
CA PRO A 275 0.47 17.26 -23.00
C PRO A 275 -0.66 17.79 -22.11
N VAL A 276 -1.88 17.82 -22.65
CA VAL A 276 -3.11 17.99 -21.88
C VAL A 276 -3.73 16.62 -21.60
N VAL A 277 -3.95 16.32 -20.33
CA VAL A 277 -4.52 15.06 -19.86
C VAL A 277 -5.87 15.37 -19.21
N LEU A 278 -6.96 14.92 -19.83
CA LEU A 278 -8.29 14.94 -19.20
C LEU A 278 -8.40 13.79 -18.22
N TRP A 279 -8.84 14.05 -16.98
CA TRP A 279 -9.19 13.04 -16.00
C TRP A 279 -10.70 12.99 -15.73
N LEU A 280 -11.24 11.76 -15.68
CA LEU A 280 -12.62 11.45 -15.35
C LEU A 280 -12.67 10.36 -14.27
N ASN A 281 -13.20 10.67 -13.08
CA ASN A 281 -13.63 9.63 -12.15
C ASN A 281 -14.93 8.95 -12.66
N GLY A 282 -15.28 7.82 -12.06
CA GLY A 282 -16.42 6.97 -12.48
C GLY A 282 -17.71 7.16 -11.68
N GLY A 283 -18.14 6.10 -10.98
CA GLY A 283 -19.38 6.04 -10.21
C GLY A 283 -20.38 5.01 -10.76
N PRO A 284 -21.26 5.34 -11.73
CA PRO A 284 -21.42 6.63 -12.41
C PRO A 284 -21.89 7.76 -11.49
N GLY A 285 -21.43 8.99 -11.76
CA GLY A 285 -21.86 10.18 -11.02
C GLY A 285 -20.93 10.61 -9.88
N CYS A 286 -19.71 10.07 -9.80
CA CYS A 286 -18.70 10.56 -8.85
C CYS A 286 -17.95 11.77 -9.39
N SER A 287 -17.53 12.64 -8.48
CA SER A 287 -16.80 13.87 -8.80
C SER A 287 -15.36 13.57 -9.21
N SER A 288 -14.90 14.19 -10.30
CA SER A 288 -13.49 14.16 -10.71
C SER A 288 -12.57 14.97 -9.79
N ILE A 289 -13.14 15.73 -8.85
CA ILE A 289 -12.39 16.44 -7.81
C ILE A 289 -11.98 15.49 -6.67
N GLY A 290 -12.60 14.31 -6.57
CA GLY A 290 -12.05 13.20 -5.78
C GLY A 290 -10.65 12.84 -6.27
N GLY A 291 -10.50 12.52 -7.56
CA GLY A 291 -9.18 12.26 -8.14
C GLY A 291 -8.19 13.42 -8.06
N PHE A 292 -8.67 14.66 -7.97
CA PHE A 292 -7.82 15.81 -7.71
C PHE A 292 -7.20 15.76 -6.29
N PHE A 293 -8.01 15.64 -5.23
CA PHE A 293 -7.52 15.77 -3.85
C PHE A 293 -7.07 14.45 -3.22
N GLU A 294 -7.52 13.32 -3.75
CA GLU A 294 -7.30 12.01 -3.14
C GLU A 294 -6.27 11.19 -3.93
N GLU A 295 -6.09 11.45 -5.23
CA GLU A 295 -5.29 10.59 -6.10
C GLU A 295 -4.08 11.29 -6.74
N LEU A 296 -4.30 12.12 -7.76
CA LEU A 296 -3.24 12.54 -8.71
C LEU A 296 -3.09 14.05 -8.88
N GLY A 297 -3.92 14.84 -8.22
CA GLY A 297 -3.81 16.29 -8.25
C GLY A 297 -2.64 16.82 -7.41
N PRO A 298 -2.37 18.12 -7.50
CA PRO A 298 -1.16 18.75 -6.97
C PRO A 298 -1.00 18.75 -5.43
N PHE A 299 -2.08 18.56 -4.69
CA PHE A 299 -2.07 18.65 -3.22
C PHE A 299 -3.23 17.88 -2.62
N HIS A 300 -3.07 17.50 -1.35
CA HIS A 300 -4.03 16.74 -0.57
C HIS A 300 -4.53 17.55 0.62
N ASN A 301 -5.73 17.22 1.11
CA ASN A 301 -6.29 17.79 2.33
C ASN A 301 -5.60 17.22 3.57
N ASN A 302 -5.26 18.08 4.53
CA ASN A 302 -4.96 17.61 5.87
C ASN A 302 -6.24 17.15 6.60
N PRO A 303 -6.12 16.26 7.61
CA PRO A 303 -7.25 15.80 8.41
C PRO A 303 -8.01 16.91 9.15
N ASP A 304 -7.43 18.11 9.26
CA ASP A 304 -8.07 19.28 9.87
C ASP A 304 -9.19 19.88 9.01
N GLY A 305 -9.31 19.50 7.73
CA GLY A 305 -10.25 20.07 6.77
C GLY A 305 -9.99 21.55 6.43
N GLN A 306 -8.82 22.06 6.80
CA GLN A 306 -8.47 23.49 6.75
C GLN A 306 -7.22 23.75 5.92
N THR A 307 -6.24 22.84 5.97
CA THR A 307 -4.95 23.02 5.33
C THR A 307 -4.69 21.98 4.25
N LEU A 308 -3.78 22.30 3.32
CA LEU A 308 -3.41 21.49 2.17
C LEU A 308 -1.91 21.26 2.16
N PHE A 309 -1.46 20.03 1.90
CA PHE A 309 -0.05 19.67 1.77
C PHE A 309 0.27 19.17 0.35
N GLU A 310 1.54 19.28 -0.06
CA GLU A 310 1.97 18.99 -1.43
C GLU A 310 1.84 17.49 -1.77
N ASN A 311 1.29 17.18 -2.95
CA ASN A 311 1.44 15.89 -3.58
C ASN A 311 2.70 15.91 -4.46
N VAL A 312 3.81 15.36 -3.95
CA VAL A 312 5.07 15.31 -4.71
C VAL A 312 5.02 14.39 -5.93
N TYR A 313 3.94 13.60 -6.09
CA TYR A 313 3.72 12.66 -7.20
C TYR A 313 2.57 13.06 -8.11
N ALA A 314 2.11 14.31 -8.03
CA ALA A 314 1.03 14.80 -8.86
C ALA A 314 1.30 14.61 -10.36
N TRP A 315 0.28 14.23 -11.13
CA TRP A 315 0.42 14.06 -12.58
C TRP A 315 0.75 15.38 -13.28
N ASN A 316 0.39 16.52 -12.67
CA ASN A 316 0.75 17.82 -13.20
C ASN A 316 2.25 18.13 -13.12
N LYS A 317 3.08 17.27 -12.52
CA LYS A 317 4.56 17.40 -12.61
C LYS A 317 5.06 17.39 -14.06
N MET A 318 4.34 16.72 -14.98
CA MET A 318 4.76 16.52 -16.37
C MET A 318 3.64 16.70 -17.42
N ALA A 319 2.45 17.15 -17.01
CA ALA A 319 1.30 17.34 -17.88
C ALA A 319 0.43 18.49 -17.40
N ASN A 320 -0.32 19.11 -18.31
CA ASN A 320 -1.43 19.97 -17.96
C ASN A 320 -2.65 19.08 -17.69
N VAL A 321 -3.21 19.08 -16.49
CA VAL A 321 -4.27 18.13 -16.11
C VAL A 321 -5.61 18.84 -15.97
N LEU A 322 -6.60 18.37 -16.72
CA LEU A 322 -7.98 18.85 -16.72
C LEU A 322 -8.86 17.85 -15.97
N PHE A 323 -9.30 18.21 -14.78
CA PHE A 323 -10.30 17.46 -14.02
C PHE A 323 -11.69 17.97 -14.40
N LEU A 324 -12.55 17.11 -14.93
CA LEU A 324 -13.89 17.48 -15.39
C LEU A 324 -14.97 16.75 -14.59
N GLU A 325 -15.82 17.48 -13.88
CA GLU A 325 -16.96 16.88 -13.17
C GLU A 325 -18.10 16.59 -14.14
N ALA A 326 -18.23 15.32 -14.50
CA ALA A 326 -19.25 14.83 -15.42
C ALA A 326 -19.90 13.55 -14.87
N PRO A 327 -21.18 13.28 -15.20
CA PRO A 327 -22.10 14.12 -15.99
C PRO A 327 -22.61 15.37 -15.24
N VAL A 328 -23.39 16.21 -15.92
CA VAL A 328 -23.98 17.42 -15.30
C VAL A 328 -24.78 17.07 -14.03
N GLY A 329 -24.64 17.84 -12.95
CA GLY A 329 -25.24 17.53 -11.64
C GLY A 329 -24.31 16.83 -10.65
N VAL A 330 -23.14 16.36 -11.10
CA VAL A 330 -22.06 15.82 -10.26
C VAL A 330 -21.26 16.96 -9.63
N GLY A 331 -20.97 16.84 -8.32
CA GLY A 331 -20.11 17.79 -7.61
C GLY A 331 -20.62 19.22 -7.66
N PHE A 332 -19.87 20.11 -8.30
CA PHE A 332 -20.23 21.51 -8.57
C PHE A 332 -20.97 21.72 -9.90
N SER A 333 -20.95 20.74 -10.82
CA SER A 333 -21.66 20.80 -12.10
C SER A 333 -23.17 20.89 -11.91
N TYR A 334 -23.84 21.71 -12.71
CA TYR A 334 -25.29 21.92 -12.60
C TYR A 334 -25.96 22.20 -13.93
N THR A 335 -27.29 22.05 -13.97
CA THR A 335 -28.11 22.39 -15.13
C THR A 335 -29.26 23.30 -14.73
N ASP A 336 -29.57 24.27 -15.60
CA ASP A 336 -30.78 25.08 -15.50
C ASP A 336 -32.03 24.32 -16.01
N ASP A 337 -31.86 23.13 -16.57
CA ASP A 337 -32.95 22.26 -17.04
C ASP A 337 -33.34 21.23 -15.97
N THR A 338 -34.40 21.51 -15.24
CA THR A 338 -34.94 20.60 -14.20
C THR A 338 -35.50 19.29 -14.74
N THR A 339 -35.56 19.11 -16.07
CA THR A 339 -36.06 17.90 -16.73
C THR A 339 -34.96 17.08 -17.40
N TYR A 340 -33.70 17.51 -17.28
CA TYR A 340 -32.56 16.85 -17.91
C TYR A 340 -32.43 15.39 -17.44
N LYS A 341 -32.10 14.49 -18.40
CA LYS A 341 -31.91 13.06 -18.15
C LYS A 341 -30.53 12.62 -18.63
N TRP A 342 -29.91 11.75 -17.86
CA TRP A 342 -28.54 11.29 -18.07
C TRP A 342 -28.50 9.85 -18.58
N SER A 343 -27.89 9.64 -19.73
CA SER A 343 -27.45 8.34 -20.25
C SER A 343 -25.98 8.40 -20.64
N ASP A 344 -25.40 7.23 -20.91
CA ASP A 344 -24.02 7.12 -21.44
C ASP A 344 -23.85 7.97 -22.71
N ASP A 345 -24.83 7.94 -23.62
CA ASP A 345 -24.80 8.72 -24.86
C ASP A 345 -24.84 10.23 -24.58
N THR A 346 -25.80 10.70 -23.77
CA THR A 346 -25.92 12.15 -23.49
C THR A 346 -24.71 12.68 -22.73
N THR A 347 -24.08 11.84 -21.90
CA THR A 347 -22.86 12.18 -21.15
C THR A 347 -21.67 12.29 -22.09
N ALA A 348 -21.47 11.30 -22.97
CA ALA A 348 -20.41 11.32 -23.97
C ALA A 348 -20.55 12.54 -24.92
N ASP A 349 -21.77 12.82 -25.37
CA ASP A 349 -22.05 13.96 -26.25
C ASP A 349 -21.82 15.30 -25.53
N ASN A 350 -22.33 15.49 -24.30
CA ASN A 350 -22.10 16.72 -23.54
C ASN A 350 -20.61 16.91 -23.22
N ASN A 351 -19.89 15.85 -22.84
CA ASN A 351 -18.45 15.91 -22.56
C ASN A 351 -17.66 16.28 -23.83
N ALA A 352 -17.96 15.70 -24.98
CA ALA A 352 -17.30 16.04 -26.24
C ALA A 352 -17.49 17.52 -26.60
N GLN A 353 -18.69 18.07 -26.39
CA GLN A 353 -18.95 19.49 -26.60
C GLN A 353 -18.26 20.39 -25.57
N ALA A 354 -18.11 19.93 -24.32
CA ALA A 354 -17.37 20.65 -23.29
C ALA A 354 -15.86 20.70 -23.60
N ILE A 355 -15.28 19.59 -24.06
CA ILE A 355 -13.88 19.54 -24.51
C ILE A 355 -13.66 20.45 -25.73
N LYS A 356 -14.60 20.43 -26.69
CA LYS A 356 -14.57 21.39 -27.80
C LYS A 356 -14.57 22.83 -27.31
N TYR A 357 -15.49 23.18 -26.40
CA TYR A 357 -15.57 24.53 -25.82
C TYR A 357 -14.30 24.92 -25.06
N PHE A 358 -13.71 23.99 -24.29
CA PHE A 358 -12.45 24.18 -23.57
C PHE A 358 -11.33 24.60 -24.54
N PHE A 359 -11.13 23.87 -25.64
CA PHE A 359 -10.06 24.16 -26.61
C PHE A 359 -10.38 25.27 -27.61
N ASP A 360 -11.65 25.61 -27.85
CA ASP A 360 -12.01 26.68 -28.79
C ASP A 360 -12.09 28.05 -28.12
N GLU A 361 -12.65 28.11 -26.91
CA GLU A 361 -13.09 29.37 -26.29
C GLU A 361 -12.31 29.72 -25.02
N VAL A 362 -11.87 28.72 -24.24
CA VAL A 362 -11.21 28.97 -22.95
C VAL A 362 -9.69 28.96 -23.11
N PHE A 363 -9.15 27.86 -23.66
CA PHE A 363 -7.72 27.56 -23.73
C PHE A 363 -7.25 27.23 -25.16
N PRO A 364 -7.45 28.14 -26.16
CA PRO A 364 -7.10 27.89 -27.55
C PRO A 364 -5.61 27.63 -27.79
N ASN A 365 -4.73 28.13 -26.93
CA ASN A 365 -3.29 27.89 -27.04
C ASN A 365 -2.92 26.41 -26.82
N TYR A 366 -3.74 25.66 -26.10
CA TYR A 366 -3.50 24.25 -25.80
C TYR A 366 -3.97 23.30 -26.90
N LYS A 367 -4.58 23.81 -27.98
CA LYS A 367 -5.19 23.00 -29.05
C LYS A 367 -4.20 22.12 -29.81
N ASN A 368 -2.94 22.54 -29.85
CA ASN A 368 -1.86 21.82 -30.52
C ASN A 368 -1.13 20.84 -29.60
N ASN A 369 -1.27 20.99 -28.28
CA ASN A 369 -0.70 20.05 -27.30
C ASN A 369 -1.30 18.67 -27.51
N GLU A 370 -0.49 17.64 -27.30
CA GLU A 370 -1.00 16.27 -27.31
C GLU A 370 -2.09 16.11 -26.26
N PHE A 371 -3.26 15.63 -26.67
CA PHE A 371 -4.41 15.45 -25.79
C PHE A 371 -4.68 13.98 -25.52
N PHE A 372 -4.91 13.63 -24.26
CA PHE A 372 -5.28 12.28 -23.82
C PHE A 372 -6.55 12.30 -22.98
N VAL A 373 -7.40 11.30 -23.20
CA VAL A 373 -8.56 11.02 -22.34
C VAL A 373 -8.15 9.97 -21.33
N THR A 374 -8.19 10.29 -20.04
CA THR A 374 -7.92 9.34 -18.97
C THR A 374 -9.05 9.31 -17.96
N GLY A 375 -9.14 8.21 -17.24
CA GLY A 375 -10.13 8.05 -16.20
C GLY A 375 -10.11 6.66 -15.60
N GLU A 376 -11.00 6.44 -14.66
CA GLU A 376 -11.08 5.21 -13.89
C GLU A 376 -12.50 4.67 -13.68
N SER A 377 -12.61 3.40 -13.28
CA SER A 377 -13.88 2.79 -12.85
C SER A 377 -14.94 2.81 -13.96
N TYR A 378 -16.11 3.43 -13.72
CA TYR A 378 -17.13 3.65 -14.75
C TYR A 378 -16.66 4.56 -15.89
N ALA A 379 -15.54 5.28 -15.75
CA ALA A 379 -14.89 5.91 -16.90
C ALA A 379 -14.29 4.89 -17.88
N GLY A 380 -14.28 3.59 -17.55
CA GLY A 380 -14.17 2.50 -18.52
C GLY A 380 -15.30 2.50 -19.56
N VAL A 381 -16.43 3.14 -19.29
CA VAL A 381 -17.48 3.46 -20.27
C VAL A 381 -17.33 4.89 -20.78
N TYR A 382 -17.12 5.89 -19.90
CA TYR A 382 -17.02 7.30 -20.30
C TYR A 382 -15.85 7.58 -21.25
N GLY A 383 -14.67 7.04 -20.96
CA GLY A 383 -13.44 7.23 -21.73
C GLY A 383 -13.57 6.73 -23.16
N PRO A 384 -13.94 5.45 -23.40
CA PRO A 384 -14.15 4.95 -24.76
C PRO A 384 -15.29 5.67 -25.50
N THR A 385 -16.44 5.90 -24.87
CA THR A 385 -17.57 6.57 -25.55
C THR A 385 -17.25 8.02 -25.92
N LEU A 386 -16.58 8.77 -25.04
CA LEU A 386 -16.06 10.11 -25.34
C LEU A 386 -15.02 10.06 -26.47
N SER A 387 -14.05 9.15 -26.38
CA SER A 387 -13.00 8.99 -27.40
C SER A 387 -13.58 8.70 -28.77
N GLU A 388 -14.63 7.85 -28.85
CA GLU A 388 -15.36 7.57 -30.09
C GLU A 388 -16.03 8.83 -30.67
N ARG A 389 -16.62 9.69 -29.83
CA ARG A 389 -17.21 10.97 -30.28
C ARG A 389 -16.13 11.93 -30.78
N LEU A 390 -15.01 12.06 -30.08
CA LEU A 390 -13.92 12.94 -30.46
C LEU A 390 -13.31 12.54 -31.81
N VAL A 391 -12.99 11.25 -32.03
CA VAL A 391 -12.45 10.81 -33.33
C VAL A 391 -13.44 11.02 -34.47
N LYS A 392 -14.74 10.81 -34.25
CA LYS A 392 -15.79 11.10 -35.24
C LYS A 392 -15.87 12.59 -35.57
N MET A 393 -15.78 13.46 -34.57
CA MET A 393 -15.80 14.91 -34.77
C MET A 393 -14.55 15.41 -35.51
N ILE A 394 -13.38 14.82 -35.24
CA ILE A 394 -12.11 15.13 -35.91
C ILE A 394 -12.12 14.63 -37.36
N ASP A 395 -12.50 13.37 -37.59
CA ASP A 395 -12.62 12.79 -38.94
C ASP A 395 -13.63 13.56 -39.80
N ALA A 396 -14.69 14.11 -39.19
CA ALA A 396 -15.67 14.98 -39.86
C ALA A 396 -15.22 16.44 -40.05
N GLY A 397 -14.05 16.83 -39.52
CA GLY A 397 -13.52 18.20 -39.59
C GLY A 397 -14.26 19.23 -38.72
N THR A 398 -15.08 18.78 -37.76
CA THR A 398 -15.86 19.65 -36.86
C THR A 398 -15.12 20.01 -35.56
N LEU A 399 -14.04 19.28 -35.27
CA LEU A 399 -13.13 19.50 -34.15
C LEU A 399 -11.68 19.43 -34.66
N VAL A 400 -10.86 20.40 -34.27
CA VAL A 400 -9.41 20.37 -34.50
C VAL A 400 -8.76 20.14 -33.13
N LEU A 401 -8.15 18.97 -32.95
CA LEU A 401 -7.53 18.58 -31.68
C LEU A 401 -6.43 17.54 -31.96
N ASN A 402 -5.28 17.70 -31.34
CA ASN A 402 -4.18 16.72 -31.42
C ASN A 402 -4.45 15.54 -30.46
N PHE A 403 -5.51 14.78 -30.74
CA PHE A 403 -5.94 13.66 -29.90
C PHE A 403 -5.02 12.45 -30.09
N LYS A 404 -4.32 12.03 -29.02
CA LYS A 404 -3.25 11.03 -29.06
C LYS A 404 -3.57 9.70 -28.38
N GLY A 405 -4.70 9.57 -27.70
CA GLY A 405 -5.07 8.29 -27.12
C GLY A 405 -5.84 8.37 -25.83
N MET A 406 -6.00 7.22 -25.19
CA MET A 406 -6.67 7.12 -23.91
C MET A 406 -5.97 6.15 -22.96
N ALA A 407 -6.10 6.40 -21.66
CA ALA A 407 -5.63 5.53 -20.60
C ALA A 407 -6.74 5.28 -19.56
N ILE A 408 -7.13 4.02 -19.36
CA ILE A 408 -8.23 3.64 -18.47
C ILE A 408 -7.69 2.81 -17.29
N GLY A 409 -7.91 3.29 -16.08
CA GLY A 409 -7.54 2.63 -14.83
C GLY A 409 -8.71 1.84 -14.25
N ASN A 410 -8.51 0.57 -13.90
CA ASN A 410 -9.53 -0.25 -13.22
C ASN A 410 -10.92 -0.05 -13.85
N GLY A 411 -11.03 -0.20 -15.17
CA GLY A 411 -12.21 0.19 -15.92
C GLY A 411 -13.26 -0.91 -15.96
N ILE A 412 -14.55 -0.56 -15.96
CA ILE A 412 -15.59 -1.55 -16.29
C ILE A 412 -15.72 -1.70 -17.82
N LEU A 413 -14.85 -2.51 -18.43
CA LEU A 413 -14.80 -2.68 -19.90
C LEU A 413 -15.85 -3.70 -20.41
N SER A 414 -16.16 -4.73 -19.61
CA SER A 414 -17.22 -5.70 -19.88
C SER A 414 -17.80 -6.23 -18.57
N GLU A 415 -19.08 -5.93 -18.29
CA GLU A 415 -19.75 -6.40 -17.06
C GLU A 415 -19.84 -7.94 -17.02
N TYR A 416 -19.93 -8.58 -18.19
CA TYR A 416 -19.97 -10.04 -18.33
C TYR A 416 -18.64 -10.67 -17.91
N LEU A 417 -17.53 -10.24 -18.51
CA LEU A 417 -16.20 -10.80 -18.21
C LEU A 417 -15.75 -10.46 -16.78
N GLN A 418 -16.15 -9.30 -16.25
CA GLN A 418 -15.92 -8.96 -14.84
C GLN A 418 -16.63 -9.96 -13.91
N THR A 419 -17.86 -10.36 -14.23
CA THR A 419 -18.60 -11.37 -13.46
C THR A 419 -17.95 -12.75 -13.55
N ASP A 420 -17.59 -13.19 -14.76
CA ASP A 420 -17.05 -14.54 -14.99
C ASP A 420 -15.69 -14.75 -14.32
N SER A 421 -14.82 -13.74 -14.38
CA SER A 421 -13.47 -13.82 -13.79
C SER A 421 -13.44 -13.60 -12.28
N MET A 422 -14.48 -12.99 -11.69
CA MET A 422 -14.58 -12.80 -10.24
C MET A 422 -14.52 -14.13 -9.48
N ILE A 423 -15.24 -15.14 -9.95
CA ILE A 423 -15.39 -16.44 -9.27
C ILE A 423 -14.04 -17.15 -9.05
N PRO A 424 -13.20 -17.39 -10.08
CA PRO A 424 -11.87 -17.96 -9.90
C PRO A 424 -10.92 -17.01 -9.15
N LEU A 425 -11.08 -15.69 -9.30
CA LEU A 425 -10.26 -14.71 -8.59
C LEU A 425 -10.51 -14.75 -7.07
N MET A 426 -11.77 -14.89 -6.63
CA MET A 426 -12.14 -14.97 -5.22
C MET A 426 -11.50 -16.18 -4.53
N TYR A 427 -11.53 -17.35 -5.17
CA TYR A 427 -10.84 -18.53 -4.66
C TYR A 427 -9.33 -18.28 -4.58
N GLY A 428 -8.76 -17.76 -5.67
CA GLY A 428 -7.34 -17.48 -5.76
C GLY A 428 -6.78 -16.47 -4.76
N ARG A 429 -7.63 -15.54 -4.31
CA ARG A 429 -7.30 -14.52 -3.30
C ARG A 429 -7.75 -14.92 -1.89
N GLY A 430 -8.14 -16.18 -1.68
CA GLY A 430 -8.48 -16.72 -0.37
C GLY A 430 -9.78 -16.19 0.24
N PHE A 431 -10.68 -15.60 -0.57
CA PHE A 431 -12.04 -15.25 -0.15
C PHE A 431 -12.86 -16.51 0.09
N THR A 432 -12.85 -17.45 -0.86
CA THR A 432 -13.56 -18.73 -0.74
C THR A 432 -12.58 -19.87 -0.44
N GLY A 433 -13.05 -20.91 0.25
CA GLY A 433 -12.24 -22.08 0.62
C GLY A 433 -12.23 -23.17 -0.45
N LEU A 434 -11.39 -24.19 -0.26
CA LEU A 434 -11.32 -25.35 -1.16
C LEU A 434 -12.67 -26.06 -1.30
N ASP A 435 -13.43 -26.21 -0.22
CA ASP A 435 -14.75 -26.86 -0.24
C ASP A 435 -15.76 -26.10 -1.10
N ASP A 436 -15.69 -24.76 -1.10
CA ASP A 436 -16.53 -23.90 -1.93
C ASP A 436 -16.20 -24.06 -3.41
N TRP A 437 -14.90 -24.05 -3.71
CA TRP A 437 -14.39 -24.24 -5.06
C TRP A 437 -14.82 -25.59 -5.63
N GLN A 438 -14.65 -26.67 -4.87
CA GLN A 438 -15.06 -28.01 -5.28
C GLN A 438 -16.57 -28.14 -5.45
N SER A 439 -17.36 -27.48 -4.60
CA SER A 439 -18.82 -27.47 -4.75
C SER A 439 -19.26 -26.77 -6.03
N LEU A 440 -18.64 -25.64 -6.37
CA LEU A 440 -18.92 -24.92 -7.62
C LEU A 440 -18.48 -25.74 -8.84
N GLU A 441 -17.27 -26.28 -8.80
CA GLU A 441 -16.72 -27.13 -9.87
C GLU A 441 -17.71 -28.26 -10.18
N ASN A 442 -18.09 -29.05 -9.17
CA ASN A 442 -19.05 -30.15 -9.34
C ASN A 442 -20.41 -29.69 -9.91
N ALA A 443 -20.89 -28.50 -9.57
CA ALA A 443 -22.16 -27.96 -10.05
C ALA A 443 -22.11 -27.47 -11.51
N CYS A 444 -20.94 -27.03 -11.97
CA CYS A 444 -20.77 -26.33 -13.25
C CYS A 444 -20.06 -27.16 -14.33
N THR A 445 -19.28 -28.18 -13.97
CA THR A 445 -18.39 -28.90 -14.90
C THR A 445 -18.87 -30.29 -15.30
N GLU A 446 -20.18 -30.56 -15.31
CA GLU A 446 -20.72 -31.74 -16.01
C GLU A 446 -20.40 -31.63 -17.52
N GLY A 447 -19.26 -32.20 -17.96
CA GLY A 447 -18.84 -32.24 -19.36
C GLY A 447 -17.41 -31.79 -19.72
N ASN A 448 -16.44 -31.77 -18.79
CA ASN A 448 -15.02 -31.38 -19.03
C ASN A 448 -14.76 -29.90 -19.37
N SER A 449 -15.63 -28.96 -18.96
CA SER A 449 -15.31 -27.52 -19.00
C SER A 449 -14.36 -27.14 -17.86
N ASN A 450 -13.35 -26.30 -18.15
CA ASN A 450 -12.47 -25.76 -17.11
C ASN A 450 -13.26 -24.73 -16.28
N PRO A 451 -13.42 -24.92 -14.95
CA PRO A 451 -14.20 -24.01 -14.11
C PRO A 451 -13.61 -22.59 -14.10
N VAL A 452 -12.32 -22.42 -14.37
CA VAL A 452 -11.70 -21.08 -14.42
C VAL A 452 -12.22 -20.25 -15.61
N TYR A 453 -12.66 -20.87 -16.71
CA TYR A 453 -13.08 -20.18 -17.95
C TYR A 453 -14.54 -20.43 -18.29
N TYR A 454 -15.35 -20.73 -17.28
CA TYR A 454 -16.76 -21.00 -17.48
C TYR A 454 -17.53 -19.69 -17.65
N ASP A 455 -18.52 -19.69 -18.56
CA ASP A 455 -19.44 -18.56 -18.77
C ASP A 455 -20.53 -18.60 -17.68
N TYR A 456 -20.19 -18.04 -16.51
CA TYR A 456 -21.06 -18.00 -15.35
C TYR A 456 -22.19 -16.98 -15.53
N SER A 457 -21.92 -15.89 -16.25
CA SER A 457 -22.83 -14.80 -16.49
C SER A 457 -24.02 -15.21 -17.38
N ASN A 458 -23.83 -16.13 -18.33
CA ASN A 458 -24.89 -16.62 -19.23
C ASN A 458 -25.25 -18.11 -19.07
N THR A 459 -24.84 -18.76 -17.98
CA THR A 459 -25.15 -20.19 -17.80
C THR A 459 -26.65 -20.49 -17.78
N THR A 460 -27.04 -21.51 -18.55
CA THR A 460 -28.41 -22.03 -18.57
C THR A 460 -28.62 -23.18 -17.57
N ASN A 461 -27.54 -23.69 -16.96
CA ASN A 461 -27.62 -24.73 -15.95
C ASN A 461 -28.02 -24.10 -14.60
N LEU A 462 -29.24 -24.40 -14.15
CA LEU A 462 -29.79 -23.84 -12.91
C LEU A 462 -29.03 -24.25 -11.65
N ILE A 463 -28.39 -25.42 -11.64
CA ILE A 463 -27.56 -25.89 -10.52
C ILE A 463 -26.28 -25.06 -10.46
N CYS A 464 -25.61 -24.89 -11.61
CA CYS A 464 -24.44 -24.02 -11.71
C CYS A 464 -24.75 -22.56 -11.40
N ALA A 465 -25.86 -22.02 -11.93
CA ALA A 465 -26.31 -20.66 -11.63
C ALA A 465 -26.57 -20.48 -10.13
N GLY A 466 -27.19 -21.48 -9.48
CA GLY A 466 -27.42 -21.49 -8.04
C GLY A 466 -26.13 -21.51 -7.24
N ALA A 467 -25.18 -22.37 -7.60
CA ALA A 467 -23.87 -22.47 -6.95
C ALA A 467 -23.04 -21.19 -7.11
N SER A 468 -23.04 -20.62 -8.32
CA SER A 468 -22.34 -19.36 -8.63
C SER A 468 -22.90 -18.19 -7.83
N ARG A 469 -24.25 -18.07 -7.77
CA ARG A 469 -24.91 -17.07 -6.93
C ARG A 469 -24.63 -17.31 -5.45
N ALA A 470 -24.65 -18.56 -4.99
CA ALA A 470 -24.34 -18.88 -3.59
C ALA A 470 -22.91 -18.46 -3.24
N GLN A 471 -21.94 -18.65 -4.15
CA GLN A 471 -20.57 -18.22 -3.95
C GLN A 471 -20.43 -16.69 -3.96
N LEU A 472 -21.04 -16.00 -4.93
CA LEU A 472 -21.04 -14.54 -5.04
C LEU A 472 -21.88 -13.85 -3.95
N SER A 473 -22.78 -14.56 -3.26
CA SER A 473 -23.58 -14.03 -2.14
C SER A 473 -23.10 -14.55 -0.78
N LYS A 474 -22.02 -15.33 -0.74
CA LYS A 474 -21.50 -15.92 0.50
C LYS A 474 -20.95 -14.87 1.47
N PHE A 475 -20.52 -13.74 0.92
CA PHE A 475 -20.10 -12.56 1.67
C PHE A 475 -20.99 -11.39 1.28
N ASP A 476 -21.25 -10.47 2.21
CA ASP A 476 -22.01 -9.24 1.92
C ASP A 476 -21.34 -8.43 0.81
N GLU A 477 -22.10 -7.57 0.11
CA GLU A 477 -21.58 -6.76 -1.03
C GLU A 477 -20.30 -5.99 -0.69
N GLU A 478 -20.14 -5.53 0.56
CA GLU A 478 -18.94 -4.85 1.08
C GLU A 478 -17.68 -5.74 1.11
N ALA A 479 -17.84 -7.06 1.25
CA ALA A 479 -16.73 -8.02 1.24
C ALA A 479 -16.36 -8.47 -0.17
N ASN A 480 -17.30 -8.46 -1.12
CA ASN A 480 -17.02 -8.81 -2.53
C ASN A 480 -16.54 -7.61 -3.36
N SER A 481 -16.86 -6.39 -2.94
CA SER A 481 -16.51 -5.12 -3.61
C SER A 481 -15.37 -4.40 -2.89
N TRP A 482 -14.27 -5.11 -2.63
CA TRP A 482 -13.07 -4.55 -2.01
C TRP A 482 -12.26 -3.73 -3.02
N TYR A 483 -12.34 -2.41 -2.89
CA TYR A 483 -11.60 -1.43 -3.70
C TYR A 483 -10.26 -1.01 -3.08
N GLY A 484 -9.92 -1.55 -1.91
CA GLY A 484 -8.75 -1.16 -1.12
C GLY A 484 -7.41 -1.62 -1.71
N SER A 485 -6.33 -1.15 -1.11
CA SER A 485 -4.96 -1.42 -1.51
C SER A 485 -4.24 -2.38 -0.57
N THR A 486 -3.13 -2.95 -1.03
CA THR A 486 -2.13 -3.54 -0.12
C THR A 486 -1.02 -2.57 0.22
N ASP A 487 -1.17 -1.31 -0.16
CA ASP A 487 -0.34 -0.27 0.36
C ASP A 487 -0.80 0.13 1.77
N ALA A 488 0.12 -0.12 2.69
CA ALA A 488 0.15 0.33 4.08
C ALA A 488 -0.45 1.69 4.35
N PHE A 489 -0.15 2.62 3.45
CA PHE A 489 -0.37 4.02 3.64
C PHE A 489 -1.64 4.50 2.93
N HIS A 490 -2.37 3.58 2.27
CA HIS A 490 -3.47 3.90 1.36
C HIS A 490 -3.05 4.93 0.29
N GLY A 491 -1.76 5.01 -0.06
CA GLY A 491 -1.22 6.22 -0.69
C GLY A 491 -0.61 7.20 0.29
N PHE A 492 -0.82 8.50 0.09
CA PHE A 492 -0.32 9.51 1.02
C PHE A 492 -0.97 9.32 2.42
N PRO A 493 -0.20 9.17 3.52
CA PRO A 493 -0.72 8.73 4.82
C PRO A 493 -1.62 9.75 5.57
N CYS A 494 -2.11 10.81 4.91
CA CYS A 494 -2.82 11.93 5.54
C CYS A 494 -4.08 12.40 4.79
N PHE A 495 -4.54 11.72 3.72
CA PHE A 495 -5.81 12.11 3.08
C PHE A 495 -7.00 11.60 3.92
N ASN A 496 -8.09 12.36 3.92
CA ASN A 496 -9.35 11.99 4.58
C ASN A 496 -10.50 12.41 3.66
N ASP A 497 -11.27 11.44 3.16
CA ASP A 497 -12.44 11.64 2.30
C ASP A 497 -13.51 12.56 2.93
N ASP A 498 -13.53 12.68 4.28
CA ASP A 498 -14.44 13.60 4.98
C ASP A 498 -13.87 15.03 5.08
N ALA A 499 -12.54 15.20 4.95
CA ALA A 499 -11.90 16.51 4.96
C ALA A 499 -12.08 17.25 3.63
N MET A 500 -12.19 16.54 2.50
CA MET A 500 -12.40 17.16 1.18
C MET A 500 -13.71 17.94 1.10
N PRO A 501 -14.91 17.37 1.39
CA PRO A 501 -16.16 18.14 1.38
C PRO A 501 -16.16 19.27 2.39
N THR A 502 -15.48 19.10 3.54
CA THR A 502 -15.37 20.13 4.57
C THR A 502 -14.59 21.33 4.05
N TYR A 503 -13.43 21.09 3.42
CA TYR A 503 -12.60 22.12 2.83
C TYR A 503 -13.26 22.80 1.63
N LEU A 504 -13.78 22.02 0.67
CA LEU A 504 -14.40 22.51 -0.56
C LEU A 504 -15.66 23.36 -0.33
N ASN A 505 -16.38 23.13 0.78
CA ASN A 505 -17.57 23.90 1.13
C ASN A 505 -17.28 25.10 2.04
N ARG A 506 -16.02 25.42 2.33
CA ARG A 506 -15.71 26.67 3.00
C ARG A 506 -16.03 27.86 2.07
N PRO A 507 -16.65 28.94 2.57
CA PRO A 507 -17.01 30.08 1.73
C PRO A 507 -15.82 30.71 0.98
N ASP A 508 -14.66 30.81 1.64
CA ASP A 508 -13.43 31.38 1.06
C ASP A 508 -12.82 30.46 0.00
N VAL A 509 -12.91 29.14 0.18
CA VAL A 509 -12.48 28.15 -0.82
C VAL A 509 -13.41 28.17 -2.03
N MET A 510 -14.73 28.16 -1.82
CA MET A 510 -15.71 28.22 -2.90
C MET A 510 -15.56 29.48 -3.75
N GLU A 511 -15.31 30.63 -3.11
CA GLU A 511 -15.01 31.88 -3.80
C GLU A 511 -13.72 31.78 -4.63
N ALA A 512 -12.64 31.25 -4.04
CA ALA A 512 -11.36 31.08 -4.71
C ALA A 512 -11.41 30.18 -5.95
N ILE A 513 -12.27 29.15 -5.93
CA ILE A 513 -12.44 28.20 -7.05
C ILE A 513 -13.65 28.53 -7.95
N HIS A 514 -14.22 29.72 -7.80
CA HIS A 514 -15.37 30.18 -8.58
C HIS A 514 -16.60 29.24 -8.56
N ALA A 515 -16.75 28.45 -7.49
CA ALA A 515 -17.85 27.51 -7.34
C ALA A 515 -19.16 28.26 -6.97
N LYS A 516 -20.22 28.01 -7.74
CA LYS A 516 -21.53 28.66 -7.52
C LYS A 516 -22.43 27.93 -6.53
N LEU A 517 -22.18 26.64 -6.33
CA LEU A 517 -23.01 25.76 -5.51
C LEU A 517 -22.10 25.01 -4.53
N PRO A 518 -22.60 24.59 -3.36
CA PRO A 518 -21.87 23.68 -2.48
C PRO A 518 -21.55 22.36 -3.19
N HIS A 519 -20.37 21.80 -2.93
CA HIS A 519 -19.93 20.51 -3.46
C HIS A 519 -20.85 19.40 -2.97
N ARG A 520 -21.33 18.57 -3.89
CA ARG A 520 -22.19 17.43 -3.57
C ARG A 520 -21.37 16.14 -3.58
N ARG A 521 -21.29 15.50 -2.41
CA ARG A 521 -20.61 14.20 -2.22
C ARG A 521 -21.31 13.02 -2.92
N GLN A 522 -22.57 13.14 -3.31
CA GLN A 522 -23.36 12.00 -3.76
C GLN A 522 -22.88 11.47 -5.13
N CYS A 523 -22.19 10.32 -5.11
CA CYS A 523 -21.93 9.43 -6.25
C CYS A 523 -23.21 8.69 -6.73
N ASN A 524 -24.35 9.39 -6.83
CA ASN A 524 -25.59 8.74 -7.22
C ASN A 524 -26.54 9.74 -7.87
N LEU A 525 -26.40 9.91 -9.18
CA LEU A 525 -27.50 10.38 -10.02
C LEU A 525 -28.45 9.21 -10.24
N ALA A 526 -29.73 9.45 -10.54
CA ALA A 526 -30.71 8.42 -10.90
C ALA A 526 -30.37 7.76 -12.28
N TYR A 527 -29.17 7.21 -12.38
CA TYR A 527 -28.44 6.78 -13.57
C TYR A 527 -28.65 5.29 -13.84
N ALA A 528 -28.98 4.50 -12.82
CA ALA A 528 -29.14 3.05 -12.92
C ALA A 528 -30.17 2.60 -13.98
N GLN A 529 -31.18 3.42 -14.29
CA GLN A 529 -32.20 3.13 -15.31
C GLN A 529 -31.81 3.57 -16.74
N GLN A 530 -30.62 4.16 -16.93
CA GLN A 530 -30.18 4.79 -18.19
C GLN A 530 -28.80 4.33 -18.67
N ARG A 531 -28.21 3.31 -18.03
CA ARG A 531 -27.02 2.59 -18.52
C ARG A 531 -27.37 1.85 -19.82
N LYS A 532 -26.51 1.97 -20.83
CA LYS A 532 -26.69 1.38 -22.16
C LYS A 532 -25.57 0.42 -22.51
N TYR A 533 -24.34 0.74 -22.11
CA TYR A 533 -23.19 -0.05 -22.51
C TYR A 533 -22.72 -0.99 -21.39
N PHE A 534 -22.73 -2.28 -21.69
CA PHE A 534 -22.29 -3.36 -20.80
C PHE A 534 -21.02 -4.06 -21.31
N ASP A 535 -20.61 -3.75 -22.55
CA ASP A 535 -19.42 -4.26 -23.21
C ASP A 535 -18.85 -3.22 -24.18
N MET A 536 -17.56 -2.92 -24.05
CA MET A 536 -16.88 -1.87 -24.79
C MET A 536 -16.29 -2.31 -26.14
N SER A 537 -16.37 -3.59 -26.52
CA SER A 537 -15.65 -4.14 -27.69
C SER A 537 -15.98 -3.38 -28.98
N SER A 538 -17.27 -3.13 -29.23
CA SER A 538 -17.74 -2.40 -30.42
C SER A 538 -17.22 -0.96 -30.48
N THR A 539 -17.17 -0.28 -29.33
CA THR A 539 -16.68 1.10 -29.20
C THR A 539 -15.17 1.17 -29.43
N ILE A 540 -14.40 0.26 -28.82
CA ILE A 540 -12.94 0.16 -29.02
C ILE A 540 -12.62 -0.13 -30.49
N HIS A 541 -13.35 -1.06 -31.12
CA HIS A 541 -13.17 -1.33 -32.55
C HIS A 541 -13.44 -0.10 -33.41
N ALA A 542 -14.48 0.68 -33.10
CA ALA A 542 -14.81 1.91 -33.83
C ALA A 542 -13.71 2.97 -33.70
N ILE A 543 -13.15 3.16 -32.49
CA ILE A 543 -12.01 4.06 -32.27
C ILE A 543 -10.81 3.62 -33.11
N MET A 544 -10.40 2.36 -33.00
CA MET A 544 -9.22 1.82 -33.71
C MET A 544 -9.37 1.83 -35.23
N SER A 545 -10.61 1.82 -35.75
CA SER A 545 -10.89 1.90 -37.18
C SER A 545 -11.02 3.32 -37.72
N SER A 546 -10.97 4.35 -36.87
CA SER A 546 -11.03 5.75 -37.31
C SER A 546 -9.78 6.18 -38.09
N ALA A 547 -9.92 7.18 -38.97
CA ALA A 547 -8.77 7.72 -39.68
C ALA A 547 -7.82 8.42 -38.71
N THR A 548 -8.37 9.14 -37.74
CA THR A 548 -7.65 9.80 -36.64
C THR A 548 -6.75 8.83 -35.87
N TYR A 549 -7.21 7.61 -35.54
CA TYR A 549 -6.41 6.64 -34.80
C TYR A 549 -5.09 6.32 -35.50
N THR A 550 -5.17 6.09 -36.82
CA THR A 550 -4.00 5.78 -37.63
C THR A 550 -3.14 7.02 -37.88
N SER A 551 -3.73 8.15 -38.26
CA SER A 551 -2.97 9.37 -38.63
C SER A 551 -2.27 10.03 -37.44
N ASN A 552 -2.86 9.98 -36.25
CA ASN A 552 -2.28 10.57 -35.05
C ASN A 552 -1.35 9.63 -34.29
N ASN A 553 -1.18 8.38 -34.76
CA ASN A 553 -0.48 7.32 -34.03
C ASN A 553 -1.04 7.16 -32.61
N MET A 554 -2.36 7.01 -32.50
CA MET A 554 -3.04 6.96 -31.20
C MET A 554 -2.62 5.74 -30.38
N ARG A 555 -2.73 5.85 -29.05
CA ARG A 555 -2.25 4.86 -28.08
C ARG A 555 -3.34 4.52 -27.07
N LEU A 556 -3.49 3.24 -26.76
CA LEU A 556 -4.46 2.73 -25.79
C LEU A 556 -3.72 2.06 -24.64
N MET A 557 -3.87 2.60 -23.43
CA MET A 557 -3.37 1.98 -22.20
C MET A 557 -4.55 1.55 -21.33
N PHE A 558 -4.51 0.30 -20.89
CA PHE A 558 -5.39 -0.21 -19.85
C PHE A 558 -4.52 -0.62 -18.67
N TYR A 559 -4.80 -0.09 -17.50
CA TYR A 559 -4.01 -0.39 -16.30
C TYR A 559 -4.94 -0.77 -15.14
N ASN A 560 -4.52 -1.72 -14.32
CA ASN A 560 -5.33 -2.18 -13.19
C ASN A 560 -4.47 -2.34 -11.95
N GLY A 561 -4.96 -1.86 -10.80
CA GLY A 561 -4.46 -2.33 -9.52
C GLY A 561 -4.74 -3.82 -9.36
N ASP A 562 -3.70 -4.59 -9.02
CA ASP A 562 -3.76 -6.05 -9.03
C ASP A 562 -4.50 -6.66 -7.83
N VAL A 563 -4.98 -5.85 -6.88
CA VAL A 563 -5.76 -6.30 -5.73
C VAL A 563 -7.20 -5.78 -5.70
N ASP A 564 -7.58 -4.85 -6.58
CA ASP A 564 -8.98 -4.44 -6.77
C ASP A 564 -9.89 -5.65 -7.05
N THR A 565 -11.08 -5.70 -6.44
CA THR A 565 -12.14 -6.64 -6.79
C THR A 565 -13.34 -5.97 -7.47
N VAL A 566 -13.45 -4.64 -7.51
CA VAL A 566 -14.58 -3.95 -8.14
C VAL A 566 -14.47 -3.98 -9.68
N CYS A 567 -13.32 -3.55 -10.22
CA CYS A 567 -13.01 -3.61 -11.65
C CYS A 567 -11.66 -4.30 -11.84
N GLN A 568 -11.69 -5.57 -11.49
CA GLN A 568 -10.48 -6.35 -11.27
C GLN A 568 -9.72 -6.66 -12.56
N PHE A 569 -8.40 -6.80 -12.41
CA PHE A 569 -7.46 -6.88 -13.54
C PHE A 569 -7.68 -8.07 -14.47
N LEU A 570 -8.21 -9.20 -13.98
CA LEU A 570 -8.40 -10.43 -14.76
C LEU A 570 -9.53 -10.27 -15.77
N GLY A 571 -10.61 -9.56 -15.40
CA GLY A 571 -11.73 -9.26 -16.29
C GLY A 571 -11.31 -8.34 -17.42
N ASP A 572 -10.58 -7.28 -17.10
CA ASP A 572 -10.02 -6.37 -18.10
C ASP A 572 -8.97 -7.07 -18.96
N GLN A 573 -8.15 -7.95 -18.38
CA GLN A 573 -7.23 -8.78 -19.14
C GLN A 573 -7.96 -9.65 -20.17
N TRP A 574 -9.02 -10.34 -19.77
CA TRP A 574 -9.78 -11.20 -20.67
C TRP A 574 -10.44 -10.38 -21.79
N PHE A 575 -10.99 -9.21 -21.45
CA PHE A 575 -11.55 -8.29 -22.43
C PHE A 575 -10.49 -7.84 -23.45
N ILE A 576 -9.32 -7.43 -22.98
CA ILE A 576 -8.23 -6.96 -23.85
C ILE A 576 -7.75 -8.10 -24.74
N GLU A 577 -7.48 -9.27 -24.18
CA GLU A 577 -7.02 -10.44 -24.94
C GLU A 577 -8.06 -10.90 -25.98
N ALA A 578 -9.35 -10.72 -25.72
CA ALA A 578 -10.41 -10.99 -26.69
C ALA A 578 -10.36 -10.02 -27.89
N PHE A 579 -10.44 -8.70 -27.67
CA PHE A 579 -10.53 -7.77 -28.80
C PHE A 579 -9.22 -7.72 -29.62
N VAL A 580 -8.05 -7.91 -28.99
CA VAL A 580 -6.78 -7.96 -29.73
C VAL A 580 -6.70 -9.22 -30.60
N ALA A 581 -7.28 -10.34 -30.16
CA ALA A 581 -7.38 -11.55 -30.97
C ALA A 581 -8.35 -11.36 -32.15
N GLU A 582 -9.52 -10.76 -31.92
CA GLU A 582 -10.49 -10.42 -32.97
C GLU A 582 -9.90 -9.50 -34.04
N ARG A 583 -9.00 -8.60 -33.63
CA ARG A 583 -8.25 -7.70 -34.51
C ARG A 583 -6.99 -8.31 -35.13
N ASN A 584 -6.61 -9.54 -34.77
CA ASN A 584 -5.36 -10.19 -35.17
C ASN A 584 -4.11 -9.34 -34.87
N LEU A 585 -4.05 -8.69 -33.71
CA LEU A 585 -2.87 -7.91 -33.32
C LEU A 585 -1.72 -8.84 -32.90
N SER A 586 -0.51 -8.48 -33.30
CA SER A 586 0.70 -9.23 -32.96
C SER A 586 1.22 -8.80 -31.59
N VAL A 587 1.59 -9.75 -30.73
CA VAL A 587 2.28 -9.46 -29.46
C VAL A 587 3.64 -8.82 -29.75
N LEU A 588 3.93 -7.66 -29.17
CA LEU A 588 5.23 -6.99 -29.25
C LEU A 588 6.16 -7.48 -28.15
N TYR A 589 5.64 -7.59 -26.92
CA TYR A 589 6.29 -8.28 -25.83
C TYR A 589 5.22 -8.97 -24.98
N ASP A 590 5.52 -10.21 -24.59
CA ASP A 590 4.65 -10.96 -23.69
C ASP A 590 4.75 -10.41 -22.25
N ARG A 591 3.87 -10.89 -21.37
CA ARG A 591 3.80 -10.46 -19.96
C ARG A 591 5.17 -10.49 -19.30
N GLN A 592 5.66 -9.31 -18.93
CA GLN A 592 6.95 -9.12 -18.28
C GLN A 592 6.85 -8.09 -17.14
N PRO A 593 7.70 -8.18 -16.12
CA PRO A 593 7.70 -7.19 -15.04
C PRO A 593 8.10 -5.81 -15.56
N TRP A 594 7.48 -4.77 -15.03
CA TRP A 594 7.98 -3.39 -15.15
C TRP A 594 8.36 -2.87 -13.76
N ASN A 595 9.41 -2.05 -13.70
CA ASN A 595 10.00 -1.61 -12.44
C ASN A 595 9.89 -0.10 -12.24
N TYR A 596 9.69 0.30 -10.99
CA TYR A 596 9.83 1.67 -10.54
C TYR A 596 11.19 1.86 -9.88
N GLN A 597 11.80 3.02 -10.08
CA GLN A 597 13.04 3.39 -9.39
C GLN A 597 12.96 4.85 -8.98
N SER A 598 13.04 5.12 -7.68
CA SER A 598 12.84 6.47 -7.14
C SER A 598 13.97 7.44 -7.47
N ALA A 599 15.21 6.97 -7.49
CA ALA A 599 16.37 7.78 -7.85
C ALA A 599 17.51 6.88 -8.35
N PRO A 600 18.52 7.43 -9.06
CA PRO A 600 19.64 6.63 -9.58
C PRO A 600 20.31 5.84 -8.48
N GLN A 601 20.32 6.34 -7.25
CA GLN A 601 20.85 5.70 -6.06
C GLN A 601 19.92 4.69 -5.38
N PHE A 602 18.79 4.27 -5.90
CA PHE A 602 18.01 3.16 -5.32
C PHE A 602 18.02 1.94 -6.25
N LEU A 603 17.63 0.76 -5.76
CA LEU A 603 17.41 -0.40 -6.61
C LEU A 603 16.02 -0.30 -7.25
N PRO A 604 15.84 -0.74 -8.51
CA PRO A 604 14.51 -0.86 -9.09
C PRO A 604 13.66 -1.85 -8.28
N THR A 605 12.40 -1.51 -8.04
CA THR A 605 11.40 -2.34 -7.38
C THR A 605 10.31 -2.73 -8.39
N LEU A 606 9.78 -3.93 -8.27
CA LEU A 606 8.66 -4.38 -9.10
C LEU A 606 7.47 -3.44 -8.93
N ALA A 607 7.04 -2.81 -10.02
CA ALA A 607 5.86 -1.95 -10.04
C ALA A 607 4.63 -2.67 -10.59
N GLY A 608 4.81 -3.75 -11.35
CA GLY A 608 3.75 -4.65 -11.80
C GLY A 608 4.16 -5.40 -13.07
N TYR A 609 3.20 -5.79 -13.90
CA TYR A 609 3.44 -6.52 -15.14
C TYR A 609 2.85 -5.79 -16.35
N ALA A 610 3.55 -5.80 -17.47
CA ALA A 610 3.11 -5.19 -18.72
C ALA A 610 3.06 -6.20 -19.86
N LYS A 611 2.10 -6.06 -20.76
CA LYS A 611 1.98 -6.79 -22.03
C LYS A 611 1.55 -5.83 -23.13
N ALA A 612 2.16 -5.92 -24.31
CA ALA A 612 1.84 -5.01 -25.42
C ALA A 612 1.63 -5.73 -26.74
N TRP A 613 0.80 -5.12 -27.58
CA TRP A 613 0.44 -5.58 -28.91
C TRP A 613 0.70 -4.48 -29.94
N SER A 614 0.73 -4.86 -31.22
CA SER A 614 0.81 -3.91 -32.33
C SER A 614 -0.41 -2.97 -32.36
N GLN A 615 -0.30 -1.88 -33.12
CA GLN A 615 -1.26 -0.78 -33.10
C GLN A 615 -1.38 -0.08 -31.74
N ASN A 616 -0.27 0.00 -30.99
CA ASN A 616 -0.12 0.78 -29.75
C ASN A 616 -1.13 0.45 -28.63
N VAL A 617 -1.40 -0.85 -28.42
CA VAL A 617 -2.23 -1.32 -27.30
C VAL A 617 -1.32 -1.89 -26.21
N VAL A 618 -1.47 -1.41 -24.98
CA VAL A 618 -0.73 -1.90 -23.83
C VAL A 618 -1.65 -2.16 -22.64
N GLN A 619 -1.38 -3.25 -21.94
CA GLN A 619 -1.99 -3.60 -20.67
C GLN A 619 -0.93 -3.57 -19.57
N LEU A 620 -1.25 -2.97 -18.42
CA LEU A 620 -0.43 -3.00 -17.22
C LEU A 620 -1.22 -3.49 -16.00
N THR A 621 -0.54 -4.20 -15.10
CA THR A 621 -0.96 -4.26 -13.70
C THR A 621 -0.07 -3.35 -12.86
N VAL A 622 -0.61 -2.82 -11.77
CA VAL A 622 0.13 -2.07 -10.76
C VAL A 622 0.08 -2.86 -9.44
N LYS A 623 1.24 -3.38 -9.04
CA LYS A 623 1.39 -4.33 -7.94
C LYS A 623 0.98 -3.69 -6.61
N GLY A 624 0.12 -4.38 -5.88
CA GLY A 624 -0.34 -4.02 -4.55
C GLY A 624 -1.24 -2.79 -4.51
N SER A 625 -1.82 -2.41 -5.64
CA SER A 625 -2.73 -1.27 -5.78
C SER A 625 -4.19 -1.76 -5.85
N GLY A 626 -5.09 -1.02 -5.22
CA GLY A 626 -6.54 -1.21 -5.28
C GLY A 626 -7.18 -0.56 -6.49
N HIS A 627 -8.38 -0.02 -6.29
CA HIS A 627 -9.18 0.60 -7.36
C HIS A 627 -8.59 1.95 -7.81
N PHE A 628 -8.14 2.77 -6.86
CA PHE A 628 -7.60 4.12 -7.09
C PHE A 628 -6.08 4.07 -7.21
N VAL A 629 -5.59 3.70 -8.39
CA VAL A 629 -4.14 3.43 -8.59
C VAL A 629 -3.22 4.61 -8.26
N PRO A 630 -3.51 5.85 -8.68
CA PRO A 630 -2.66 6.99 -8.37
C PRO A 630 -2.66 7.36 -6.89
N MET A 631 -3.76 7.09 -6.18
CA MET A 631 -3.82 7.18 -4.73
C MET A 631 -2.91 6.13 -4.11
N ASP A 632 -3.10 4.85 -4.42
CA ASP A 632 -2.42 3.74 -3.76
C ASP A 632 -0.93 3.60 -4.09
N ARG A 633 -0.54 3.94 -5.32
CA ARG A 633 0.83 3.77 -5.84
C ARG A 633 1.26 5.05 -6.59
N PRO A 634 1.34 6.20 -5.90
CA PRO A 634 1.42 7.51 -6.55
C PRO A 634 2.69 7.67 -7.39
N ALA A 635 3.82 7.16 -6.89
CA ALA A 635 5.10 7.28 -7.59
C ALA A 635 5.17 6.38 -8.84
N GLN A 636 4.65 5.14 -8.73
CA GLN A 636 4.54 4.20 -9.83
C GLN A 636 3.55 4.71 -10.88
N ALA A 637 2.40 5.24 -10.45
CA ALA A 637 1.39 5.83 -11.31
C ALA A 637 1.94 7.04 -12.08
N LEU A 638 2.71 7.92 -11.41
CA LEU A 638 3.38 9.04 -12.08
C LEU A 638 4.38 8.56 -13.14
N GLN A 639 5.25 7.59 -12.82
CA GLN A 639 6.17 7.03 -13.82
C GLN A 639 5.41 6.38 -14.99
N MET A 640 4.35 5.64 -14.70
CA MET A 640 3.51 4.97 -15.70
C MET A 640 2.88 5.99 -16.65
N ILE A 641 2.24 7.04 -16.13
CA ILE A 641 1.59 8.03 -16.99
C ILE A 641 2.61 8.86 -17.77
N VAL A 642 3.75 9.20 -17.19
CA VAL A 642 4.84 9.92 -17.90
C VAL A 642 5.37 9.07 -19.04
N ASN A 643 5.63 7.78 -18.80
CA ASN A 643 6.08 6.85 -19.83
C ASN A 643 5.02 6.69 -20.93
N PHE A 644 3.74 6.63 -20.57
CA PHE A 644 2.65 6.61 -21.54
C PHE A 644 2.62 7.87 -22.39
N VAL A 645 2.53 9.07 -21.81
CA VAL A 645 2.38 10.30 -22.61
C VAL A 645 3.64 10.65 -23.41
N LYS A 646 4.84 10.33 -22.91
CA LYS A 646 6.13 10.56 -23.61
C LYS A 646 6.56 9.43 -24.56
N ASP A 647 5.66 8.49 -24.87
CA ASP A 647 5.85 7.42 -25.85
C ASP A 647 7.00 6.46 -25.56
N GLN A 648 7.17 6.14 -24.28
CA GLN A 648 8.15 5.16 -23.85
C GLN A 648 7.57 3.75 -23.98
N SER A 649 8.19 2.93 -24.83
CA SER A 649 7.80 1.52 -24.99
C SER A 649 8.13 0.66 -23.77
N ASN A 650 9.10 1.09 -22.96
CA ASN A 650 9.50 0.46 -21.71
C ASN A 650 8.97 1.26 -20.51
N TYR A 651 7.99 0.70 -19.81
CA TYR A 651 7.42 1.32 -18.61
C TYR A 651 8.36 1.31 -17.39
N SER A 652 9.51 0.62 -17.49
CA SER A 652 10.58 0.68 -16.49
C SER A 652 11.52 1.87 -16.67
N THR A 653 11.30 2.74 -17.66
CA THR A 653 12.11 3.96 -17.83
C THR A 653 11.92 4.88 -16.62
N PRO A 654 12.98 5.15 -15.83
CA PRO A 654 12.86 6.00 -14.65
C PRO A 654 12.72 7.46 -15.02
N ILE A 655 12.03 8.22 -14.16
CA ILE A 655 11.74 9.65 -14.35
C ILE A 655 12.55 10.53 -13.39
N PHE A 656 13.86 10.28 -13.28
CA PHE A 656 14.75 10.98 -12.31
C PHE A 656 14.85 12.50 -12.51
N TYR A 657 14.43 13.00 -13.67
CA TYR A 657 14.40 14.43 -13.99
C TYR A 657 13.15 15.12 -13.44
N VAL A 658 12.21 14.39 -12.83
CA VAL A 658 11.01 14.95 -12.19
C VAL A 658 11.30 15.23 -10.72
N ASP A 659 11.17 16.48 -10.30
CA ASP A 659 11.38 16.87 -8.90
C ASP A 659 10.23 16.40 -8.00
N THR A 660 10.57 15.53 -7.06
CA THR A 660 9.66 14.95 -6.06
C THR A 660 10.12 15.26 -4.62
N THR A 661 11.01 16.24 -4.45
CA THR A 661 11.56 16.63 -3.15
C THR A 661 10.51 17.40 -2.33
N PRO A 662 10.17 16.95 -1.10
CA PRO A 662 9.26 17.68 -0.23
C PRO A 662 9.84 19.01 0.25
N LYS A 663 8.98 20.02 0.46
CA LYS A 663 9.38 21.34 0.98
C LYS A 663 9.51 21.33 2.53
N PRO A 664 10.53 21.98 3.13
CA PRO A 664 10.87 21.83 4.56
C PRO A 664 9.92 22.50 5.58
N LEU A 665 9.91 22.01 6.83
CA LEU A 665 9.15 22.53 8.01
C LEU A 665 10.10 22.80 9.23
N LEU A 666 9.69 23.62 10.23
CA LEU A 666 10.56 24.28 11.26
C LEU A 666 10.64 23.59 12.66
N ASN A 667 11.79 23.70 13.39
CA ASN A 667 12.16 22.95 14.63
C ASN A 667 12.62 23.79 15.89
N ALA A 668 12.63 23.19 17.12
CA ALA A 668 13.23 23.75 18.38
C ALA A 668 13.61 22.72 19.51
N GLY A 669 14.58 23.08 20.42
CA GLY A 669 15.38 22.21 21.36
C GLY A 669 15.21 22.32 22.92
N THR A 670 16.27 22.05 23.75
CA THR A 670 16.19 21.13 24.96
C THR A 670 17.31 21.32 26.13
N GLN A 671 17.07 21.04 27.48
CA GLN A 671 17.83 20.99 28.86
C GLN A 671 17.90 19.72 29.94
N ASN A 672 18.85 19.54 30.91
CA ASN A 672 19.26 18.31 31.75
C ASN A 672 18.38 17.32 32.66
N CYS A 673 18.71 15.98 32.79
CA CYS A 673 18.00 14.89 33.59
C CYS A 673 18.74 13.49 33.88
N SER A 674 18.09 12.50 34.55
CA SER A 674 18.58 11.17 35.13
C SER A 674 18.83 9.98 34.18
N ARG A 675 19.40 8.78 34.52
CA ARG A 675 19.68 7.64 33.57
C ARG A 675 18.50 7.17 32.68
N LYS A 676 17.37 6.78 33.29
CA LYS A 676 16.16 6.44 32.51
C LYS A 676 15.73 7.65 31.66
N GLU A 677 15.93 8.83 32.22
CA GLU A 677 15.58 10.07 31.56
C GLU A 677 16.63 10.53 30.53
N SER A 678 17.86 10.04 30.57
CA SER A 678 18.93 10.33 29.63
C SER A 678 18.90 9.36 28.46
N ASP A 679 18.24 8.21 28.62
CA ASP A 679 17.76 7.42 27.49
C ASP A 679 16.50 8.06 26.87
N ARG A 680 15.85 9.06 27.50
CA ARG A 680 14.60 9.66 26.98
C ARG A 680 14.87 10.43 25.70
N ILE A 681 14.05 10.18 24.70
CA ILE A 681 14.01 10.95 23.45
C ILE A 681 12.96 12.04 23.63
N ILE A 682 13.39 13.29 23.52
CA ILE A 682 12.52 14.45 23.71
C ILE A 682 11.89 14.91 22.39
N THR A 683 12.71 14.99 21.35
CA THR A 683 12.30 15.28 19.98
C THR A 683 13.22 14.55 19.02
N MET A 684 12.75 14.38 17.79
CA MET A 684 13.52 13.80 16.70
C MET A 684 13.73 14.86 15.62
N PRO A 685 14.91 14.93 14.95
CA PRO A 685 15.09 15.76 13.77
C PRO A 685 14.00 15.50 12.72
N GLY A 686 13.53 16.56 12.05
CA GLY A 686 12.46 16.45 11.05
C GLY A 686 11.05 16.10 11.58
N LEU A 687 10.84 15.97 12.89
CA LEU A 687 9.53 15.66 13.46
C LEU A 687 8.62 16.90 13.44
N ASN A 688 7.55 16.86 12.64
CA ASN A 688 6.64 18.00 12.45
C ASN A 688 5.43 18.03 13.41
N VAL A 689 5.38 17.12 14.39
CA VAL A 689 4.29 17.03 15.37
C VAL A 689 4.83 17.04 16.80
N SER A 690 4.04 17.56 17.73
CA SER A 690 4.32 17.44 19.16
C SER A 690 3.99 16.04 19.67
N LEU A 691 4.93 15.40 20.38
CA LEU A 691 4.72 14.08 20.97
C LEU A 691 3.86 14.17 22.24
N THR A 692 2.90 13.26 22.35
CA THR A 692 1.96 13.11 23.47
C THR A 692 2.32 11.94 24.40
N PHE A 693 3.34 11.15 24.05
CA PHE A 693 3.84 9.99 24.79
C PHE A 693 5.36 10.09 25.02
N LYS A 694 5.90 9.33 25.97
CA LYS A 694 7.34 9.24 26.21
C LYS A 694 7.95 8.12 25.39
N GLN A 695 9.21 8.32 25.01
CA GLN A 695 10.00 7.32 24.33
C GLN A 695 11.44 7.37 24.83
N TYR A 696 12.11 6.22 24.74
CA TYR A 696 13.45 6.02 25.27
C TYR A 696 14.26 5.17 24.31
N SER A 697 15.56 5.45 24.17
CA SER A 697 16.48 4.64 23.41
C SER A 697 17.84 4.54 24.10
N GLY A 698 18.47 3.38 23.99
CA GLY A 698 19.73 3.09 24.68
C GLY A 698 20.19 1.66 24.42
N PHE A 699 21.01 1.11 25.34
CA PHE A 699 21.55 -0.24 25.23
C PHE A 699 21.25 -1.11 26.47
N LEU A 700 20.88 -2.36 26.22
CA LEU A 700 20.67 -3.44 27.18
C LEU A 700 21.81 -4.47 27.08
N LYS A 701 22.07 -5.21 28.16
CA LYS A 701 23.11 -6.26 28.18
C LYS A 701 22.58 -7.59 27.66
N GLY A 702 23.06 -8.03 26.50
CA GLY A 702 22.89 -9.41 26.01
C GLY A 702 23.91 -10.38 26.61
N SER A 703 25.08 -9.87 27.01
CA SER A 703 26.13 -10.59 27.76
C SER A 703 27.02 -9.59 28.51
N ASP A 704 28.12 -10.04 29.12
CA ASP A 704 29.12 -9.14 29.73
C ASP A 704 29.82 -8.22 28.72
N THR A 705 29.86 -8.62 27.43
CA THR A 705 30.54 -7.89 26.37
C THR A 705 29.62 -7.43 25.24
N HIS A 706 28.35 -7.86 25.23
CA HIS A 706 27.40 -7.60 24.15
C HIS A 706 26.31 -6.62 24.58
N MET A 707 26.22 -5.52 23.86
CA MET A 707 25.25 -4.44 24.09
C MET A 707 24.22 -4.44 22.97
N LEU A 708 22.96 -4.70 23.30
CA LEU A 708 21.85 -4.71 22.36
C LEU A 708 21.09 -3.38 22.43
N HIS A 709 20.93 -2.72 21.28
CA HIS A 709 20.19 -1.47 21.19
C HIS A 709 18.70 -1.71 21.38
N TYR A 710 18.02 -0.78 22.06
CA TYR A 710 16.58 -0.79 22.22
C TYR A 710 15.95 0.58 21.95
N TRP A 711 14.67 0.55 21.59
CA TRP A 711 13.79 1.70 21.58
C TRP A 711 12.45 1.33 22.22
N LEU A 712 12.07 2.02 23.28
CA LEU A 712 10.79 1.87 23.97
C LEU A 712 9.88 3.06 23.65
N ALA A 713 8.68 2.79 23.13
CA ALA A 713 7.61 3.78 23.00
C ALA A 713 6.50 3.47 24.02
N GLU A 714 6.19 4.43 24.89
CA GLU A 714 5.09 4.28 25.85
C GLU A 714 3.72 4.41 25.19
N ALA A 715 2.70 3.83 25.84
CA ALA A 715 1.32 3.91 25.39
C ALA A 715 0.84 5.37 25.32
N GLU A 716 0.18 5.73 24.23
CA GLU A 716 -0.25 7.09 23.92
C GLU A 716 -1.67 7.38 24.41
N MET A 717 -2.64 6.50 24.10
CA MET A 717 -4.06 6.79 24.31
C MET A 717 -4.62 6.24 25.62
N VAL A 718 -3.88 5.32 26.26
CA VAL A 718 -4.22 4.74 27.55
C VAL A 718 -3.14 5.12 28.58
N ASP A 719 -3.41 4.89 29.86
CA ASP A 719 -2.38 5.11 30.88
C ASP A 719 -1.22 4.11 30.69
N PRO A 720 0.00 4.58 30.31
CA PRO A 720 1.14 3.70 30.09
C PRO A 720 1.51 2.90 31.35
N ALA A 721 1.14 3.36 32.54
CA ALA A 721 1.37 2.65 33.80
C ALA A 721 0.57 1.33 33.91
N SER A 722 -0.55 1.23 33.19
CA SER A 722 -1.46 0.09 33.20
C SER A 722 -1.50 -0.70 31.89
N ALA A 723 -1.02 -0.09 30.79
CA ALA A 723 -0.97 -0.69 29.47
C ALA A 723 -0.06 -1.94 29.39
N PRO A 724 -0.35 -2.92 28.51
CA PRO A 724 0.52 -4.07 28.29
C PRO A 724 1.90 -3.66 27.75
N LEU A 725 2.85 -4.59 27.81
CA LEU A 725 4.15 -4.50 27.15
C LEU A 725 4.23 -5.50 26.00
N LEU A 726 4.55 -5.01 24.81
CA LEU A 726 4.85 -5.81 23.64
C LEU A 726 6.35 -5.72 23.35
N LEU A 727 7.03 -6.87 23.26
CA LEU A 727 8.34 -6.95 22.60
C LEU A 727 8.12 -7.10 21.10
N TRP A 728 8.83 -6.34 20.27
CA TRP A 728 8.87 -6.51 18.82
C TRP A 728 10.24 -6.95 18.33
N LEU A 729 10.28 -8.00 17.51
CA LEU A 729 11.46 -8.48 16.78
C LEU A 729 11.16 -8.58 15.28
N ASN A 730 11.95 -7.90 14.44
CA ASN A 730 11.89 -8.10 12.99
C ASN A 730 12.55 -9.42 12.57
N GLY A 731 12.11 -9.95 11.45
CA GLY A 731 12.57 -11.22 10.92
C GLY A 731 13.78 -11.09 10.01
N GLY A 732 14.78 -11.93 10.29
CA GLY A 732 15.98 -12.13 9.49
C GLY A 732 17.21 -11.94 10.39
N PRO A 733 18.20 -12.85 10.39
CA PRO A 733 19.37 -12.72 11.26
C PRO A 733 20.22 -11.45 11.12
N GLY A 734 19.97 -10.65 10.08
CA GLY A 734 20.59 -9.36 9.88
C GLY A 734 19.66 -8.16 10.02
N SER A 735 18.36 -8.37 10.26
CA SER A 735 17.32 -7.34 10.15
C SER A 735 17.18 -6.56 11.45
N SER A 736 17.13 -5.23 11.35
CA SER A 736 16.93 -4.36 12.52
C SER A 736 15.47 -4.35 12.96
N SER A 737 15.21 -4.45 14.27
CA SER A 737 13.85 -4.27 14.81
C SER A 737 13.33 -2.83 14.73
N LEU A 738 14.18 -1.85 14.40
CA LEU A 738 13.73 -0.49 14.09
C LEU A 738 13.08 -0.42 12.70
N GLU A 739 13.19 -1.46 11.87
CA GLU A 739 12.33 -1.61 10.70
C GLU A 739 10.85 -1.62 11.11
N GLY A 740 10.49 -2.41 12.11
CA GLY A 740 9.14 -2.45 12.65
C GLY A 740 8.70 -1.12 13.24
N LEU A 741 9.63 -0.36 13.83
CA LEU A 741 9.35 0.96 14.36
C LEU A 741 8.99 1.98 13.25
N PHE A 742 9.76 2.01 12.16
CA PHE A 742 9.60 3.03 11.10
C PHE A 742 8.75 2.61 9.91
N PHE A 743 8.55 1.32 9.68
CA PHE A 743 7.82 0.81 8.52
C PHE A 743 6.49 0.16 8.91
N GLU A 744 6.43 -0.48 10.08
CA GLU A 744 5.30 -1.35 10.45
C GLU A 744 4.42 -0.77 11.57
N ASN A 745 4.74 -1.05 12.82
CA ASN A 745 3.83 -0.85 13.95
C ASN A 745 4.27 0.28 14.90
N GLY A 746 5.41 0.92 14.67
CA GLY A 746 5.88 1.99 15.54
C GLY A 746 5.27 3.36 15.27
N PRO A 747 5.55 4.34 16.15
CA PRO A 747 4.92 5.67 16.16
C PRO A 747 5.32 6.58 15.00
N PHE A 748 6.32 6.22 14.21
CA PHE A 748 6.94 7.13 13.25
C PHE A 748 6.98 6.58 11.83
N ARG A 749 7.00 7.49 10.86
CA ARG A 749 7.27 7.23 9.43
C ARG A 749 8.31 8.23 8.93
N ILE A 750 9.27 7.75 8.15
CA ILE A 750 10.34 8.59 7.60
C ILE A 750 9.97 8.96 6.17
N SER A 751 10.11 10.24 5.80
CA SER A 751 9.93 10.71 4.43
C SER A 751 10.93 10.05 3.47
N LYS A 752 10.60 10.02 2.18
CA LYS A 752 11.41 9.30 1.18
C LYS A 752 12.82 9.87 0.97
N ASP A 753 13.04 11.14 1.28
CA ASP A 753 14.35 11.80 1.29
C ASP A 753 15.16 11.52 2.56
N GLY A 754 14.55 10.87 3.56
CA GLY A 754 15.19 10.59 4.85
C GLY A 754 15.39 11.82 5.71
N GLN A 755 14.62 12.91 5.52
CA GLN A 755 14.79 14.18 6.23
C GLN A 755 13.68 14.49 7.25
N MET A 756 12.44 14.08 6.99
CA MET A 756 11.26 14.38 7.79
C MET A 756 10.71 13.13 8.47
N VAL A 757 10.08 13.32 9.63
CA VAL A 757 9.41 12.26 10.38
C VAL A 757 7.96 12.65 10.63
N TYR A 758 7.05 11.76 10.24
CA TYR A 758 5.61 11.88 10.43
C TYR A 758 5.11 10.92 11.51
N LYS A 759 3.99 11.27 12.15
CA LYS A 759 3.31 10.38 13.10
C LYS A 759 2.61 9.24 12.35
N ASN A 760 2.72 8.03 12.88
CA ASN A 760 1.87 6.91 12.50
C ASN A 760 0.60 6.88 13.38
N PRO A 761 -0.60 7.19 12.85
CA PRO A 761 -1.84 7.15 13.62
C PRO A 761 -2.25 5.74 14.06
N TYR A 762 -1.68 4.71 13.43
CA TYR A 762 -2.03 3.31 13.67
C TYR A 762 -0.95 2.53 14.42
N ALA A 763 -0.06 3.25 15.11
CA ALA A 763 1.02 2.63 15.86
C ALA A 763 0.49 1.75 17.00
N TRP A 764 1.16 0.64 17.28
CA TRP A 764 0.74 -0.24 18.38
C TRP A 764 0.91 0.42 19.74
N ASN A 765 1.74 1.46 19.83
CA ASN A 765 1.80 2.29 21.03
C ASN A 765 0.56 3.15 21.25
N GLN A 766 -0.48 3.10 20.40
CA GLN A 766 -1.78 3.68 20.74
C GLN A 766 -2.36 3.04 22.03
N PHE A 767 -2.20 1.72 22.24
CA PHE A 767 -2.76 1.02 23.40
C PHE A 767 -1.73 0.28 24.27
N ALA A 768 -0.52 0.03 23.76
CA ALA A 768 0.51 -0.73 24.46
C ALA A 768 1.79 0.07 24.65
N ASN A 769 2.64 -0.36 25.58
CA ASN A 769 4.05 0.00 25.53
C ASN A 769 4.75 -0.97 24.56
N VAL A 770 5.56 -0.47 23.63
CA VAL A 770 6.23 -1.31 22.62
C VAL A 770 7.74 -1.16 22.73
N LEU A 771 8.42 -2.28 22.95
CA LEU A 771 9.87 -2.41 23.04
C LEU A 771 10.42 -3.03 21.75
N TYR A 772 11.15 -2.26 20.97
CA TYR A 772 11.91 -2.73 19.81
C TYR A 772 13.32 -3.11 20.25
N LEU A 773 13.76 -4.33 19.98
CA LEU A 773 15.07 -4.83 20.40
C LEU A 773 15.90 -5.25 19.17
N GLU A 774 17.05 -4.63 18.95
CA GLU A 774 17.96 -4.98 17.85
C GLU A 774 18.88 -6.14 18.25
N SER A 775 18.81 -7.26 17.54
CA SER A 775 19.58 -8.46 17.86
C SER A 775 19.78 -9.32 16.60
N PRO A 776 20.89 -10.08 16.48
CA PRO A 776 22.04 -10.17 17.39
C PRO A 776 23.01 -8.97 17.33
N VAL A 777 24.13 -9.03 18.05
CA VAL A 777 25.21 -8.03 17.92
C VAL A 777 25.66 -7.91 16.45
N GLY A 778 25.87 -6.67 15.99
CA GLY A 778 26.17 -6.35 14.60
C GLY A 778 24.92 -6.02 13.76
N VAL A 779 23.72 -6.23 14.30
CA VAL A 779 22.45 -5.74 13.73
C VAL A 779 22.15 -4.34 14.27
N GLY A 780 21.77 -3.42 13.39
CA GLY A 780 21.48 -2.04 13.76
C GLY A 780 22.65 -1.39 14.50
N TYR A 781 22.38 -0.83 15.69
CA TYR A 781 23.40 -0.27 16.57
C TYR A 781 23.95 -1.27 17.60
N SER A 782 23.40 -2.48 17.72
CA SER A 782 23.89 -3.47 18.68
C SER A 782 25.36 -3.82 18.43
N TYR A 783 26.21 -3.78 19.45
CA TYR A 783 27.67 -3.86 19.31
C TYR A 783 28.33 -4.70 20.41
N SER A 784 29.59 -5.08 20.16
CA SER A 784 30.44 -5.77 21.14
C SER A 784 31.52 -4.83 21.68
N THR A 785 31.76 -4.88 22.99
CA THR A 785 32.81 -4.12 23.67
C THR A 785 34.18 -4.79 23.56
N ASP A 786 34.26 -6.08 23.21
CA ASP A 786 35.53 -6.82 23.06
C ASP A 786 35.92 -7.07 21.59
N GLY A 787 35.07 -6.65 20.65
CA GLY A 787 35.31 -6.68 19.22
C GLY A 787 35.20 -8.07 18.62
N LYS A 788 34.73 -9.06 19.39
CA LYS A 788 34.52 -10.42 18.93
C LYS A 788 33.04 -10.63 18.61
N LEU A 789 32.81 -11.33 17.50
CA LEU A 789 31.48 -11.82 17.12
C LEU A 789 31.50 -13.35 17.22
N PRO A 790 30.64 -13.97 18.04
CA PRO A 790 30.49 -15.42 18.02
C PRO A 790 29.87 -15.87 16.68
N GLN A 791 29.99 -17.16 16.38
CA GLN A 791 29.12 -17.79 15.39
C GLN A 791 27.74 -17.94 16.02
N TYR A 792 26.80 -17.11 15.58
CA TYR A 792 25.43 -17.09 16.08
C TYR A 792 24.65 -18.31 15.58
N SER A 793 23.77 -18.81 16.44
CA SER A 793 22.71 -19.75 16.11
C SER A 793 21.38 -19.19 16.61
N ASP A 794 20.27 -19.82 16.21
CA ASP A 794 18.95 -19.47 16.74
C ASP A 794 18.90 -19.57 18.27
N ASP A 795 19.51 -20.62 18.84
CA ASP A 795 19.56 -20.81 20.30
C ASP A 795 20.41 -19.73 21.01
N LEU A 796 21.56 -19.35 20.44
CA LEU A 796 22.40 -18.31 21.04
C LEU A 796 21.71 -16.94 20.99
N THR A 797 21.04 -16.63 19.88
CA THR A 797 20.29 -15.38 19.71
C THR A 797 19.11 -15.32 20.69
N ALA A 798 18.38 -16.42 20.86
CA ALA A 798 17.32 -16.51 21.86
C ALA A 798 17.86 -16.32 23.29
N ALA A 799 19.04 -16.86 23.61
CA ALA A 799 19.67 -16.69 24.91
C ALA A 799 20.11 -15.24 25.19
N GLU A 800 20.69 -14.54 24.21
CA GLU A 800 21.07 -13.12 24.37
C GLU A 800 19.85 -12.20 24.47
N ASN A 801 18.79 -12.49 23.69
CA ASN A 801 17.52 -11.78 23.80
C ASN A 801 16.88 -11.96 25.19
N PHE A 802 16.93 -13.19 25.73
CA PHE A 802 16.49 -13.47 27.09
C PHE A 802 17.28 -12.66 28.13
N ALA A 803 18.62 -12.61 28.01
CA ALA A 803 19.46 -11.83 28.92
C ALA A 803 19.15 -10.31 28.84
N ALA A 804 18.98 -9.77 27.64
CA ALA A 804 18.62 -8.37 27.44
C ALA A 804 17.25 -8.04 28.02
N LEU A 805 16.26 -8.93 27.92
CA LEU A 805 14.97 -8.76 28.58
C LEU A 805 15.08 -8.77 30.12
N VAL A 806 15.92 -9.63 30.69
CA VAL A 806 16.19 -9.60 32.13
C VAL A 806 16.79 -8.26 32.55
N ASP A 807 17.74 -7.73 31.79
CA ASP A 807 18.33 -6.41 32.02
C ASP A 807 17.28 -5.28 31.87
N PHE A 808 16.42 -5.37 30.86
CA PHE A 808 15.30 -4.44 30.66
C PHE A 808 14.36 -4.41 31.86
N PHE A 809 13.94 -5.56 32.39
CA PHE A 809 13.07 -5.64 33.58
C PHE A 809 13.78 -5.24 34.89
N ASN A 810 15.11 -5.09 34.88
CA ASN A 810 15.84 -4.48 36.00
C ASN A 810 15.91 -2.95 35.86
N LEU A 811 16.04 -2.45 34.62
CA LEU A 811 16.03 -1.02 34.31
C LEU A 811 14.63 -0.40 34.44
N TYR A 812 13.59 -1.15 34.04
CA TYR A 812 12.18 -0.75 34.11
C TYR A 812 11.36 -1.78 34.92
N PRO A 813 11.57 -1.88 36.25
CA PRO A 813 10.93 -2.90 37.09
C PRO A 813 9.41 -2.81 37.10
N GLU A 814 8.83 -1.64 36.80
CA GLU A 814 7.39 -1.42 36.70
C GLU A 814 6.70 -2.33 35.67
N TYR A 815 7.40 -2.78 34.62
CA TYR A 815 6.82 -3.64 33.59
C TYR A 815 6.69 -5.11 34.00
N ARG A 816 7.35 -5.57 35.06
CA ARG A 816 7.30 -6.99 35.49
C ARG A 816 5.89 -7.48 35.79
N THR A 817 5.03 -6.60 36.27
CA THR A 817 3.65 -6.93 36.67
C THR A 817 2.64 -6.75 35.54
N ARG A 818 3.01 -6.04 34.47
CA ARG A 818 2.13 -5.74 33.33
C ARG A 818 2.02 -6.95 32.41
N PRO A 819 0.87 -7.19 31.76
CA PRO A 819 0.75 -8.21 30.72
C PRO A 819 1.88 -8.05 29.70
N PHE A 820 2.66 -9.10 29.49
CA PHE A 820 3.79 -9.10 28.57
C PHE A 820 3.53 -10.08 27.42
N TYR A 821 3.78 -9.65 26.20
CA TYR A 821 3.68 -10.47 24.99
C TYR A 821 4.96 -10.35 24.16
N THR A 822 5.38 -11.47 23.57
CA THR A 822 6.43 -11.45 22.55
C THR A 822 5.78 -11.41 21.17
N THR A 823 6.23 -10.49 20.32
CA THR A 823 5.67 -10.27 18.99
C THR A 823 6.76 -10.08 17.94
N GLY A 824 6.49 -10.46 16.70
CA GLY A 824 7.43 -10.27 15.60
C GLY A 824 6.90 -10.76 14.26
N GLU A 825 7.71 -10.64 13.22
CA GLU A 825 7.37 -11.04 11.85
C GLU A 825 8.47 -11.84 11.11
N SER A 826 8.12 -12.53 10.02
CA SER A 826 9.05 -13.25 9.14
C SER A 826 9.90 -14.29 9.88
N TYR A 827 11.23 -14.21 9.82
CA TYR A 827 12.11 -15.13 10.55
C TYR A 827 11.98 -15.01 12.08
N ALA A 828 11.29 -14.00 12.61
CA ALA A 828 10.88 -13.99 14.02
C ALA A 828 9.90 -15.14 14.34
N GLY A 829 9.32 -15.79 13.33
CA GLY A 829 8.69 -17.12 13.47
C GLY A 829 9.62 -18.17 14.09
N VAL A 830 10.94 -17.99 14.04
CA VAL A 830 11.93 -18.77 14.80
C VAL A 830 12.25 -18.11 16.15
N TYR A 831 12.49 -16.80 16.17
CA TYR A 831 12.92 -16.08 17.39
C TYR A 831 11.87 -16.09 18.49
N ILE A 832 10.60 -15.90 18.14
CA ILE A 832 9.52 -15.76 19.11
C ILE A 832 9.23 -17.09 19.81
N PRO A 833 9.08 -18.24 19.11
CA PRO A 833 8.91 -19.53 19.79
C PRO A 833 10.12 -19.95 20.63
N THR A 834 11.34 -19.78 20.11
CA THR A 834 12.57 -20.16 20.85
C THR A 834 12.76 -19.31 22.12
N LEU A 835 12.59 -17.98 22.03
CA LEU A 835 12.61 -17.09 23.19
C LEU A 835 11.45 -17.37 24.16
N SER A 836 10.25 -17.63 23.65
CA SER A 836 9.07 -17.98 24.47
C SER A 836 9.31 -19.24 25.28
N ALA A 837 9.97 -20.25 24.70
CA ALA A 837 10.30 -21.47 25.40
C ALA A 837 11.25 -21.19 26.59
N LEU A 838 12.28 -20.36 26.39
CA LEU A 838 13.20 -19.95 27.47
C LEU A 838 12.49 -19.16 28.58
N LEU A 839 11.60 -18.21 28.22
CA LEU A 839 10.81 -17.44 29.18
C LEU A 839 9.90 -18.36 30.02
N ILE A 840 9.19 -19.29 29.37
CA ILE A 840 8.34 -20.27 30.06
C ILE A 840 9.16 -21.14 31.01
N GLN A 841 10.32 -21.65 30.56
CA GLN A 841 11.21 -22.46 31.39
C GLN A 841 11.73 -21.69 32.61
N ALA A 842 12.13 -20.41 32.45
CA ALA A 842 12.59 -19.57 33.54
C ALA A 842 11.48 -19.25 34.56
N ILE A 843 10.25 -19.02 34.09
CA ILE A 843 9.06 -18.84 34.94
C ILE A 843 8.77 -20.15 35.71
N GLN A 844 8.83 -21.30 35.04
CA GLN A 844 8.65 -22.61 35.67
C GLN A 844 9.71 -22.90 36.73
N ALA A 845 10.96 -22.49 36.49
CA ALA A 845 12.06 -22.64 37.42
C ALA A 845 12.04 -21.61 38.56
N GLY A 846 11.18 -20.59 38.50
CA GLY A 846 11.11 -19.50 39.48
C GLY A 846 12.29 -18.51 39.40
N THR A 847 13.07 -18.53 38.33
CA THR A 847 14.23 -17.64 38.13
C THR A 847 13.86 -16.31 37.48
N LEU A 848 12.67 -16.25 36.86
CA LEU A 848 12.10 -15.03 36.28
C LEU A 848 10.65 -14.86 36.74
N ASN A 849 10.35 -13.69 37.32
CA ASN A 849 9.00 -13.33 37.73
C ASN A 849 8.48 -12.17 36.87
N ILE A 850 7.65 -12.51 35.87
CA ILE A 850 6.98 -11.60 34.96
C ILE A 850 5.57 -12.10 34.63
N ASN A 851 4.66 -11.20 34.27
CA ASN A 851 3.30 -11.54 33.86
C ASN A 851 3.22 -11.86 32.34
N TYR A 852 3.82 -12.98 31.93
CA TYR A 852 3.85 -13.39 30.52
C TYR A 852 2.50 -13.97 30.06
N LYS A 853 1.93 -13.42 28.98
CA LYS A 853 0.55 -13.70 28.54
C LYS A 853 0.41 -14.32 27.15
N GLY A 854 1.45 -14.35 26.33
CA GLY A 854 1.36 -14.99 25.03
C GLY A 854 2.34 -14.48 24.00
N LEU A 855 2.12 -14.94 22.77
CA LEU A 855 2.95 -14.66 21.61
C LEU A 855 2.09 -14.39 20.37
N ALA A 856 2.54 -13.45 19.52
CA ALA A 856 1.89 -13.13 18.25
C ALA A 856 2.92 -13.03 17.11
N MET A 857 2.65 -13.67 15.99
CA MET A 857 3.62 -13.80 14.89
C MET A 857 2.98 -13.51 13.54
N GLY A 858 3.55 -12.55 12.82
CA GLY A 858 3.14 -12.14 11.49
C GLY A 858 3.95 -12.82 10.41
N ASN A 859 3.31 -13.43 9.42
CA ASN A 859 3.97 -13.96 8.21
C ASN A 859 5.22 -14.79 8.57
N GLY A 860 5.09 -15.67 9.56
CA GLY A 860 6.22 -16.34 10.18
C GLY A 860 6.83 -17.42 9.30
N VAL A 861 8.15 -17.62 9.38
CA VAL A 861 8.77 -18.84 8.84
C VAL A 861 8.48 -20.01 9.78
N TRP A 862 7.56 -20.91 9.39
CA TRP A 862 7.18 -22.08 10.19
C TRP A 862 7.65 -23.41 9.61
N ASN A 863 7.41 -23.62 8.32
CA ASN A 863 7.72 -24.86 7.64
C ASN A 863 8.01 -24.61 6.15
N LYS A 864 9.26 -24.84 5.76
CA LYS A 864 9.73 -24.58 4.39
C LYS A 864 9.00 -25.40 3.31
N LYS A 865 8.51 -26.59 3.64
CA LYS A 865 7.85 -27.49 2.68
C LYS A 865 6.45 -27.00 2.32
N THR A 866 5.64 -26.60 3.31
CA THR A 866 4.29 -26.09 3.07
C THR A 866 4.31 -24.74 2.37
N ASP A 867 5.28 -23.88 2.69
CA ASP A 867 5.48 -22.59 2.02
C ASP A 867 5.80 -22.75 0.52
N MET A 868 6.69 -23.69 0.18
CA MET A 868 7.08 -23.93 -1.21
C MET A 868 5.93 -24.49 -2.06
N ASN A 869 5.19 -25.46 -1.52
CA ASN A 869 4.14 -26.14 -2.27
C ASN A 869 2.93 -25.24 -2.60
N SER A 870 2.66 -24.27 -1.74
CA SER A 870 1.54 -23.33 -1.90
C SER A 870 1.84 -22.18 -2.88
N LEU A 871 3.11 -21.83 -3.11
CA LEU A 871 3.53 -20.69 -3.93
C LEU A 871 3.03 -20.74 -5.38
N PHE A 872 2.95 -21.93 -5.99
CA PHE A 872 2.50 -22.08 -7.38
C PHE A 872 1.04 -21.66 -7.57
N HIS A 873 0.19 -21.95 -6.58
CA HIS A 873 -1.21 -21.55 -6.59
C HIS A 873 -1.32 -20.03 -6.48
N LEU A 874 -0.62 -19.43 -5.51
CA LEU A 874 -0.59 -17.98 -5.32
C LEU A 874 -0.10 -17.23 -6.57
N SER A 875 0.99 -17.70 -7.18
CA SER A 875 1.61 -17.03 -8.33
C SER A 875 0.67 -16.92 -9.54
N TYR A 876 -0.19 -17.92 -9.76
CA TYR A 876 -1.20 -17.88 -10.83
C TYR A 876 -2.29 -16.86 -10.53
N TYR A 877 -2.88 -16.91 -9.34
CA TYR A 877 -4.01 -16.05 -8.96
C TYR A 877 -3.63 -14.59 -8.75
N HIS A 878 -2.35 -14.30 -8.50
CA HIS A 878 -1.79 -12.94 -8.47
C HIS A 878 -1.30 -12.46 -9.86
N GLY A 879 -1.64 -13.15 -10.95
CA GLY A 879 -1.37 -12.69 -12.31
C GLY A 879 0.12 -12.68 -12.72
N GLN A 880 0.98 -13.36 -11.96
CA GLN A 880 2.42 -13.46 -12.24
C GLN A 880 2.74 -14.53 -13.29
N MET A 881 1.81 -15.46 -13.49
CA MET A 881 1.90 -16.51 -14.52
C MET A 881 0.67 -16.45 -15.42
N THR A 882 0.87 -16.75 -16.71
CA THR A 882 -0.21 -16.90 -17.68
C THR A 882 -0.70 -18.35 -17.72
N HIS A 883 -1.92 -18.58 -18.21
CA HIS A 883 -2.46 -19.93 -18.39
C HIS A 883 -1.52 -20.87 -19.18
N GLN A 884 -0.91 -20.34 -20.25
CA GLN A 884 -0.01 -21.10 -21.11
C GLN A 884 1.29 -21.51 -20.39
N SER A 885 1.72 -20.75 -19.38
CA SER A 885 2.91 -21.07 -18.57
C SER A 885 2.62 -22.08 -17.44
N VAL A 886 1.40 -22.08 -16.88
CA VAL A 886 0.96 -23.06 -15.86
C VAL A 886 0.85 -24.47 -16.46
N PHE A 887 0.12 -24.61 -17.58
CA PHE A 887 -0.13 -25.92 -18.18
C PHE A 887 1.11 -26.51 -18.86
N TYR A 888 1.94 -25.71 -19.54
CA TYR A 888 3.05 -26.25 -20.33
C TYR A 888 4.25 -26.68 -19.48
N LYS A 889 4.48 -26.10 -18.30
CA LYS A 889 5.64 -26.42 -17.45
C LYS A 889 5.34 -27.47 -16.36
N ILE A 890 4.15 -27.44 -15.76
CA ILE A 890 3.77 -28.41 -14.71
C ILE A 890 3.56 -29.82 -15.29
N SER A 891 2.95 -29.91 -16.48
CA SER A 891 2.76 -31.20 -17.17
C SER A 891 4.07 -31.86 -17.63
N ILE A 892 5.13 -31.07 -17.87
CA ILE A 892 6.47 -31.59 -18.15
C ILE A 892 7.13 -32.11 -16.87
N PHE A 893 7.02 -31.40 -15.74
CA PHE A 893 7.65 -31.82 -14.48
C PHE A 893 6.99 -33.06 -13.85
N ILE A 894 5.66 -33.15 -13.86
CA ILE A 894 4.93 -34.31 -13.31
C ILE A 894 5.24 -35.58 -14.12
N ASN A 895 5.34 -35.47 -15.46
CA ASN A 895 5.73 -36.59 -16.33
C ASN A 895 7.20 -37.04 -16.13
N TYR A 896 8.09 -36.17 -15.65
CA TYR A 896 9.47 -36.54 -15.32
C TYR A 896 9.58 -37.30 -13.99
N THR A 897 8.72 -37.00 -13.01
CA THR A 897 8.72 -37.67 -11.70
C THR A 897 8.04 -39.04 -11.70
N THR A 898 7.13 -39.32 -12.63
CA THR A 898 6.47 -40.64 -12.72
C THR A 898 7.26 -41.67 -13.51
N ASN A 899 8.39 -41.29 -14.13
CA ASN A 899 9.15 -42.16 -15.04
C ASN A 899 10.62 -42.41 -14.66
N THR A 900 11.08 -42.03 -13.47
CA THR A 900 12.43 -42.41 -13.01
C THR A 900 12.37 -43.24 -11.73
N THR A 901 12.42 -44.55 -11.91
CA THR A 901 12.84 -45.49 -10.88
C THR A 901 14.21 -45.09 -10.36
N HIS A 902 14.35 -45.10 -9.03
CA HIS A 902 15.60 -44.91 -8.30
C HIS A 902 16.80 -45.55 -8.99
N ASN A 903 17.76 -44.72 -9.41
CA ASN A 903 19.15 -45.12 -9.42
C ASN A 903 19.99 -43.98 -8.87
N THR A 904 20.69 -44.30 -7.79
CA THR A 904 21.69 -43.49 -7.11
C THR A 904 22.83 -43.19 -8.07
N ASP A 905 23.13 -41.92 -8.32
CA ASP A 905 24.53 -41.49 -8.41
C ASP A 905 24.71 -39.98 -8.25
N ASN A 906 25.70 -39.64 -7.43
CA ASN A 906 26.25 -38.31 -7.21
C ASN A 906 26.86 -37.76 -8.52
N SER A 907 26.43 -36.57 -8.96
CA SER A 907 27.36 -35.49 -9.37
C SER A 907 26.60 -34.23 -9.79
N THR A 908 27.04 -33.11 -9.22
CA THR A 908 27.09 -31.74 -9.75
C THR A 908 26.04 -31.31 -10.80
N ALA A 909 25.23 -30.32 -10.45
CA ALA A 909 24.70 -29.36 -11.42
C ALA A 909 24.53 -27.96 -10.79
N THR A 910 25.53 -27.12 -11.05
CA THR A 910 25.40 -25.66 -11.16
C THR A 910 24.55 -25.31 -12.38
N THR A 911 23.48 -24.54 -12.19
CA THR A 911 23.12 -23.25 -12.85
C THR A 911 21.72 -22.84 -12.43
#